data_AF-A0A9P1I010-F1
#
_entry.id   AF-A0A9P1I010-F1
#
_cell.length_a   1.000
_cell.length_b   1.000
_cell.length_c   1.000
_cell.angle_alpha   90.00
_cell.angle_beta   90.00
_cell.angle_gamma   90.00
#
_symmetry.space_group_name_H-M   'P 1'
#
loop_
_entity.id
_entity.type
_entity.pdbx_description
1 polymer ?
#
loop_
_entity_poly.entity_id
_entity_poly.type
_entity_poly.pdbx_seq_one_letter_code
_entity_poly.pdbx_strand_id
1 'polypeptide(L)'
;MFASADELFGYSSIILGVAPLATQLGLSPIYWILLFPIVALPVFSLLLPLGHLANTGPVLTYKRIVPLASGIGWGLTWLIGERLYVEGLRAVQNLFYIVFSIRTQLTWATQCGSNYNSKYCMDFFEENITVADYHHYPDNYWPAQEFNRYYVRGNAISDKMPDAWEPNEWYLGHSTELFEFAWPSVRLTLGHALIWILILICVEKLQQGSQSWFIKIFVVLPVALYTVLMMGMSVSGFHFGLPSIQTEIDEQKRDSDPFDFWADVRGLFRTSLLLVDYSAAFTGIILYATSRVKIGSSQLNPYFLLSALLVVPTMLTILRSGCEGHITDLQPAYKAYISTDETISFDLLPVCFATSRFGPLWSVLYFTAQLLYSSIGPMVIYTSFIYQSFVDEIPTVQNKCRLFLVSFTCVISVLSLFLYMPMGTKITLLFRYASQSSILQILCFIVIFFVYGWQTVEADVLTMSNENGAVSFLNYLLRPTSPIFTILLFTVIPALLCAKFVAVFDLLVDGNDIVKHIDAGASFIPGTVFTRRLIGYGIMFMPIFIVTAYASYTMYSMCIRHKLPYVDLLKSTTDWMQHTSVNNTRPREHSLAYGLFNSLSHISYKTLLLLLFIFETFVALVLILMFFLNSLSFLGFSSSTSANHYRSLMLFVLVLSHLYSLYEIRSSQRNWDSPERLSIYIAVATMECAMLNGYMWMFTTDHSWGIDGQPLLLIFLNTVLRGAFIIMAIAIRAHMTELIRPPTRRTRDASEIYDVDTVAEMDAEDDSPIIFDVARA
;
A
#
# COMPACT_ATOMS: atom_id res chain seq x y z
N MET A 1 -28.18 1.74 -12.84
CA MET A 1 -27.85 2.89 -11.98
C MET A 1 -26.58 3.49 -12.54
N PHE A 2 -26.65 4.61 -13.26
CA PHE A 2 -25.46 5.24 -13.85
C PHE A 2 -24.81 6.13 -12.78
N ALA A 3 -23.55 5.85 -12.45
CA ALA A 3 -22.79 6.65 -11.50
C ALA A 3 -22.66 8.10 -11.97
N SER A 4 -22.68 9.05 -11.04
CA SER A 4 -22.51 10.48 -11.36
C SER A 4 -21.09 10.78 -11.88
N ALA A 5 -20.90 11.90 -12.57
CA ALA A 5 -19.58 12.27 -13.09
C ALA A 5 -18.51 12.39 -11.99
N ASP A 6 -18.91 12.86 -10.81
CA ASP A 6 -18.05 13.04 -9.64
C ASP A 6 -17.70 11.66 -9.00
N GLU A 7 -18.66 10.74 -8.94
CA GLU A 7 -18.41 9.36 -8.48
C GLU A 7 -17.46 8.61 -9.42
N LEU A 8 -17.70 8.72 -10.73
CA LEU A 8 -16.83 8.14 -11.74
C LEU A 8 -15.40 8.68 -11.60
N PHE A 9 -15.23 9.98 -11.30
CA PHE A 9 -13.91 10.56 -11.05
C PHE A 9 -13.24 9.96 -9.82
N GLY A 10 -13.99 9.80 -8.72
CA GLY A 10 -13.52 9.13 -7.51
C GLY A 10 -13.03 7.71 -7.79
N TYR A 11 -13.83 6.89 -8.49
CA TYR A 11 -13.40 5.54 -8.90
C TYR A 11 -12.16 5.55 -9.77
N SER A 12 -12.12 6.41 -10.80
CA SER A 12 -10.98 6.49 -11.71
C SER A 12 -9.69 6.92 -11.01
N SER A 13 -9.78 7.80 -10.02
CA SER A 13 -8.62 8.28 -9.26
C SER A 13 -8.01 7.16 -8.42
N ILE A 14 -8.85 6.31 -7.82
CA ILE A 14 -8.38 5.13 -7.07
C ILE A 14 -7.75 4.11 -8.02
N ILE A 15 -8.45 3.77 -9.11
CA ILE A 15 -7.98 2.78 -10.10
C ILE A 15 -6.63 3.19 -10.69
N LEU A 16 -6.50 4.45 -11.13
CA LEU A 16 -5.26 4.97 -11.70
C LEU A 16 -4.18 5.15 -10.64
N GLY A 17 -4.53 5.48 -9.40
CA GLY A 17 -3.55 5.58 -8.31
C GLY A 17 -2.82 4.26 -7.99
N VAL A 18 -3.38 3.11 -8.39
CA VAL A 18 -2.75 1.77 -8.22
C VAL A 18 -2.47 1.05 -9.52
N ALA A 19 -2.74 1.68 -10.67
CA ALA A 19 -2.53 1.06 -11.98
C ALA A 19 -1.09 0.54 -12.22
N PRO A 20 0.00 1.20 -11.75
CA PRO A 20 1.35 0.65 -11.91
C PRO A 20 1.59 -0.69 -11.20
N LEU A 21 0.76 -1.03 -10.20
CA LEU A 21 0.82 -2.31 -9.50
C LEU A 21 -0.05 -3.37 -10.19
N ALA A 22 -0.95 -2.98 -11.08
CA ALA A 22 -1.80 -3.91 -11.84
C ALA A 22 -0.98 -4.83 -12.75
N THR A 23 0.12 -4.33 -13.31
CA THR A 23 1.05 -5.10 -14.14
C THR A 23 1.82 -6.12 -13.32
N GLN A 24 2.29 -5.71 -12.13
CA GLN A 24 2.92 -6.60 -11.14
C GLN A 24 1.95 -7.66 -10.58
N LEU A 25 0.66 -7.33 -10.47
CA LEU A 25 -0.36 -8.30 -10.09
C LEU A 25 -0.72 -9.23 -11.26
N GLY A 26 -0.70 -8.73 -12.49
CA GLY A 26 -0.81 -9.55 -13.71
C GLY A 26 0.32 -10.59 -13.83
N LEU A 27 1.47 -10.28 -13.24
CA LEU A 27 2.65 -11.12 -13.04
C LEU A 27 2.49 -12.21 -11.96
N SER A 28 1.49 -12.09 -11.10
CA SER A 28 1.23 -13.07 -10.05
C SER A 28 0.40 -14.24 -10.57
N PRO A 29 0.48 -15.44 -9.97
CA PRO A 29 -0.39 -16.55 -10.37
C PRO A 29 -1.86 -16.26 -10.07
N ILE A 30 -2.76 -16.81 -10.90
CA ILE A 30 -4.17 -16.41 -11.01
C ILE A 30 -5.01 -16.50 -9.72
N TYR A 31 -4.55 -17.23 -8.69
CA TYR A 31 -5.23 -17.33 -7.40
C TYR A 31 -5.41 -15.98 -6.69
N TRP A 32 -4.66 -14.94 -7.09
CA TRP A 32 -4.77 -13.59 -6.53
C TRP A 32 -6.20 -13.03 -6.66
N ILE A 33 -6.97 -13.47 -7.67
CA ILE A 33 -8.37 -13.08 -7.90
C ILE A 33 -9.26 -13.48 -6.71
N LEU A 34 -8.96 -14.61 -6.05
CA LEU A 34 -9.71 -15.11 -4.90
C LEU A 34 -9.25 -14.46 -3.59
N LEU A 35 -7.96 -14.13 -3.49
CA LEU A 35 -7.38 -13.51 -2.30
C LEU A 35 -7.69 -12.01 -2.21
N PHE A 36 -7.74 -11.31 -3.35
CA PHE A 36 -7.91 -9.85 -3.37
C PHE A 36 -9.19 -9.37 -2.67
N PRO A 37 -10.38 -9.96 -2.89
CA PRO A 37 -11.61 -9.54 -2.21
C PRO A 37 -11.54 -9.66 -0.68
N ILE A 38 -10.83 -10.68 -0.17
CA ILE A 38 -10.67 -10.92 1.29
C ILE A 38 -9.90 -9.77 1.95
N VAL A 39 -8.92 -9.20 1.24
CA VAL A 39 -8.10 -8.08 1.70
C VAL A 39 -8.78 -6.74 1.43
N ALA A 40 -9.32 -6.55 0.22
CA ALA A 40 -9.78 -5.26 -0.25
C ALA A 40 -11.15 -4.87 0.32
N LEU A 41 -12.12 -5.79 0.39
CA LEU A 41 -13.50 -5.45 0.80
C LEU A 41 -13.59 -4.89 2.22
N PRO A 42 -13.00 -5.52 3.26
CA PRO A 42 -13.09 -5.00 4.62
C PRO A 42 -12.49 -3.59 4.75
N VAL A 43 -11.45 -3.33 3.98
CA VAL A 43 -10.73 -2.06 4.03
C VAL A 43 -11.43 -0.97 3.22
N PHE A 44 -11.98 -1.31 2.05
CA PHE A 44 -12.79 -0.39 1.23
C PHE A 44 -14.06 0.03 1.96
N SER A 45 -14.72 -0.92 2.62
CA SER A 45 -15.93 -0.62 3.37
C SER A 45 -15.71 0.36 4.52
N LEU A 46 -14.49 0.46 5.03
CA LEU A 46 -14.11 1.39 6.10
C LEU A 46 -13.55 2.73 5.57
N LEU A 47 -12.64 2.68 4.60
CA LEU A 47 -11.92 3.88 4.16
C LEU A 47 -12.68 4.73 3.15
N LEU A 48 -13.58 4.15 2.35
CA LEU A 48 -14.38 4.94 1.40
C LEU A 48 -15.33 5.90 2.14
N PRO A 49 -16.10 5.47 3.15
CA PRO A 49 -16.93 6.39 3.93
C PRO A 49 -16.09 7.37 4.75
N LEU A 50 -14.98 6.93 5.35
CA LEU A 50 -14.10 7.79 6.14
C LEU A 50 -13.51 8.93 5.32
N GLY A 51 -13.07 8.65 4.09
CA GLY A 51 -12.54 9.68 3.21
C GLY A 51 -13.62 10.62 2.65
N HIS A 52 -14.83 10.11 2.41
CA HIS A 52 -15.98 10.94 2.04
C HIS A 52 -16.36 11.90 3.18
N LEU A 53 -16.31 11.43 4.43
CA LEU A 53 -16.53 12.25 5.61
C LEU A 53 -15.46 13.34 5.75
N ALA A 54 -14.21 13.01 5.47
CA ALA A 54 -13.11 13.94 5.66
C ALA A 54 -13.18 15.19 4.77
N ASN A 55 -13.64 15.02 3.52
CA ASN A 55 -13.78 16.06 2.50
C ASN A 55 -12.50 16.91 2.28
N THR A 56 -11.33 16.42 2.70
CA THR A 56 -10.03 17.07 2.57
C THR A 56 -8.95 16.06 2.22
N GLY A 57 -7.84 16.55 1.67
CA GLY A 57 -6.67 15.72 1.40
C GLY A 57 -6.10 15.05 2.66
N PRO A 58 -5.29 14.01 2.50
CA PRO A 58 -4.87 13.14 3.61
C PRO A 58 -4.08 13.88 4.70
N VAL A 59 -3.28 14.88 4.35
CA VAL A 59 -2.55 15.72 5.34
C VAL A 59 -3.50 16.34 6.34
N LEU A 60 -4.52 17.04 5.85
CA LEU A 60 -5.49 17.71 6.71
C LEU A 60 -6.41 16.70 7.42
N THR A 61 -6.73 15.58 6.77
CA THR A 61 -7.52 14.50 7.35
C THR A 61 -6.84 13.89 8.58
N TYR A 62 -5.57 13.50 8.49
CA TYR A 62 -4.84 12.95 9.64
C TYR A 62 -4.66 14.00 10.75
N LYS A 63 -4.42 15.27 10.39
CA LYS A 63 -4.35 16.39 11.35
C LYS A 63 -5.66 16.64 12.09
N ARG A 64 -6.80 16.41 11.43
CA ARG A 64 -8.15 16.57 11.98
C ARG A 64 -8.57 15.39 12.87
N ILE A 65 -8.22 14.17 12.46
CA ILE A 65 -8.50 12.94 13.19
C ILE A 65 -7.66 12.87 14.47
N VAL A 66 -6.34 13.07 14.35
CA VAL A 66 -5.39 13.11 15.47
C VAL A 66 -4.30 14.15 15.17
N PRO A 67 -4.32 15.33 15.81
CA PRO A 67 -3.32 16.38 15.58
C PRO A 67 -1.87 15.93 15.65
N LEU A 68 -1.54 15.02 16.59
CA LEU A 68 -0.21 14.44 16.74
C LEU A 68 0.23 13.62 15.51
N ALA A 69 -0.72 13.04 14.78
CA ALA A 69 -0.50 12.21 13.60
C ALA A 69 -0.47 13.01 12.28
N SER A 70 -0.47 14.35 12.34
CA SER A 70 -0.44 15.22 11.16
C SER A 70 0.70 14.90 10.17
N GLY A 71 1.84 14.43 10.67
CA GLY A 71 2.98 14.02 9.85
C GLY A 71 2.74 12.79 8.97
N ILE A 72 1.71 11.97 9.25
CA ILE A 72 1.40 10.77 8.44
C ILE A 72 1.05 11.15 7.01
N GLY A 73 0.20 12.18 6.82
CA GLY A 73 -0.15 12.62 5.46
C GLY A 73 1.04 13.14 4.66
N TRP A 74 2.02 13.78 5.32
CA TRP A 74 3.26 14.20 4.68
C TRP A 74 4.17 13.02 4.33
N GLY A 75 4.25 12.01 5.21
CA GLY A 75 4.90 10.74 4.89
C GLY A 75 4.28 10.03 3.68
N LEU A 76 2.95 10.05 3.56
CA LEU A 76 2.24 9.47 2.41
C LEU A 76 2.53 10.26 1.12
N THR A 77 2.63 11.58 1.24
CA THR A 77 3.00 12.48 0.13
C THR A 77 4.42 12.20 -0.37
N TRP A 78 5.36 11.89 0.53
CA TRP A 78 6.73 11.47 0.17
C TRP A 78 6.72 10.18 -0.67
N LEU A 79 6.04 9.13 -0.19
CA LEU A 79 5.95 7.85 -0.90
C LEU A 79 5.30 7.97 -2.29
N ILE A 80 4.28 8.82 -2.42
CA ILE A 80 3.65 9.10 -3.72
C ILE A 80 4.61 9.86 -4.64
N GLY A 81 5.46 10.74 -4.09
CA GLY A 81 6.54 11.38 -4.83
C GLY A 81 7.53 10.38 -5.42
N GLU A 82 7.96 9.39 -4.65
CA GLU A 82 8.86 8.33 -5.13
C GLU A 82 8.23 7.53 -6.29
N ARG A 83 6.94 7.16 -6.17
CA ARG A 83 6.19 6.49 -7.24
C ARG A 83 6.06 7.36 -8.49
N LEU A 84 5.81 8.65 -8.33
CA LEU A 84 5.75 9.62 -9.44
C LEU A 84 7.07 9.67 -10.22
N TYR A 85 8.21 9.61 -9.53
CA TYR A 85 9.51 9.59 -10.18
C TYR A 85 9.71 8.34 -11.04
N VAL A 86 9.45 7.15 -10.49
CA VAL A 86 9.62 5.87 -11.21
C VAL A 86 8.74 5.80 -12.46
N GLU A 87 7.48 6.24 -12.36
CA GLU A 87 6.56 6.23 -13.50
C GLU A 87 6.94 7.22 -14.60
N GLY A 88 7.68 8.28 -14.28
CA GLY A 88 8.20 9.20 -15.28
C GLY A 88 9.09 8.51 -16.31
N LEU A 89 10.06 7.70 -15.86
CA LEU A 89 10.96 6.98 -16.78
C LEU A 89 10.20 5.99 -17.66
N ARG A 90 9.28 5.22 -17.06
CA ARG A 90 8.44 4.25 -17.78
C ARG A 90 7.56 4.91 -18.84
N ALA A 91 7.00 6.09 -18.55
CA ALA A 91 6.19 6.85 -19.51
C ALA A 91 6.98 7.17 -20.78
N VAL A 92 8.23 7.64 -20.64
CA VAL A 92 9.07 7.99 -21.79
C VAL A 92 9.51 6.75 -22.56
N GLN A 93 9.82 5.65 -21.87
CA GLN A 93 10.11 4.38 -22.54
C GLN A 93 8.90 3.91 -23.35
N ASN A 94 7.71 3.82 -22.76
CA ASN A 94 6.48 3.45 -23.45
C ASN A 94 6.21 4.34 -24.67
N LEU A 95 6.41 5.66 -24.55
CA LEU A 95 6.29 6.60 -25.69
C LEU A 95 7.24 6.22 -26.84
N PHE A 96 8.49 5.88 -26.55
CA PHE A 96 9.42 5.45 -27.58
C PHE A 96 9.06 4.10 -28.20
N TYR A 97 8.61 3.14 -27.40
CA TYR A 97 8.14 1.86 -27.93
C TYR A 97 6.95 2.05 -28.89
N ILE A 98 6.03 3.00 -28.62
CA ILE A 98 4.97 3.36 -29.59
C ILE A 98 5.59 3.84 -30.89
N VAL A 99 6.48 4.83 -30.84
CA VAL A 99 7.11 5.44 -32.03
C VAL A 99 7.89 4.40 -32.85
N PHE A 100 8.67 3.53 -32.19
CA PHE A 100 9.45 2.50 -32.85
C PHE A 100 8.62 1.32 -33.35
N SER A 101 7.39 1.16 -32.86
CA SER A 101 6.45 0.14 -33.34
C SER A 101 5.67 0.56 -34.59
N ILE A 102 5.74 1.82 -35.02
CA ILE A 102 5.12 2.29 -36.28
C ILE A 102 6.00 1.86 -37.47
N ARG A 103 6.03 0.55 -37.74
CA ARG A 103 6.81 -0.10 -38.81
C ARG A 103 6.06 -1.32 -39.34
N THR A 104 6.51 -1.89 -40.45
CA THR A 104 5.95 -3.13 -41.01
C THR A 104 6.44 -4.39 -40.29
N GLN A 105 7.64 -4.34 -39.72
CA GLN A 105 8.26 -5.44 -38.97
C GLN A 105 9.01 -4.88 -37.76
N LEU A 106 8.97 -5.62 -36.64
CA LEU A 106 9.61 -5.26 -35.37
C LEU A 106 10.99 -5.93 -35.26
N THR A 107 11.89 -5.61 -36.19
CA THR A 107 13.22 -6.25 -36.23
C THR A 107 14.06 -5.99 -34.99
N TRP A 108 13.81 -4.89 -34.28
CA TRP A 108 14.49 -4.54 -33.03
C TRP A 108 14.25 -5.53 -31.88
N ALA A 109 13.21 -6.36 -31.95
CA ALA A 109 12.91 -7.37 -30.93
C ALA A 109 13.47 -8.75 -31.29
N THR A 110 13.68 -9.06 -32.58
CA THR A 110 13.99 -10.42 -33.04
C THR A 110 15.33 -10.58 -33.76
N GLN A 111 15.93 -9.48 -34.24
CA GLN A 111 17.16 -9.50 -35.04
C GLN A 111 18.28 -8.67 -34.39
N CYS A 112 19.46 -9.28 -34.32
CA CYS A 112 20.74 -8.67 -34.08
C CYS A 112 21.32 -8.12 -35.40
N GLY A 113 22.27 -7.17 -35.30
CA GLY A 113 22.91 -6.56 -36.47
C GLY A 113 22.58 -5.08 -36.68
N SER A 114 21.85 -4.46 -35.74
CA SER A 114 21.78 -3.01 -35.67
C SER A 114 23.06 -2.43 -35.04
N ASN A 115 23.31 -1.15 -35.27
CA ASN A 115 24.49 -0.44 -34.76
C ASN A 115 24.59 -0.37 -33.24
N TYR A 116 23.50 -0.65 -32.52
CA TYR A 116 23.43 -0.64 -31.07
C TYR A 116 23.59 -2.04 -30.45
N ASN A 117 23.62 -3.10 -31.26
CA ASN A 117 23.74 -4.46 -30.74
C ASN A 117 25.19 -4.77 -30.33
N SER A 118 25.35 -5.55 -29.27
CA SER A 118 26.67 -6.05 -28.88
C SER A 118 27.09 -7.23 -29.75
N LYS A 119 28.35 -7.64 -29.61
CA LYS A 119 28.88 -8.86 -30.26
C LYS A 119 28.30 -10.15 -29.66
N TYR A 120 27.63 -10.06 -28.52
CA TYR A 120 27.06 -11.19 -27.78
C TYR A 120 25.56 -11.36 -28.05
N CYS A 121 24.96 -10.48 -28.86
CA CYS A 121 23.57 -10.55 -29.25
C CYS A 121 23.30 -11.82 -30.08
N MET A 122 22.23 -12.56 -29.73
CA MET A 122 21.79 -13.74 -30.47
C MET A 122 20.43 -13.52 -31.11
N ASP A 123 20.28 -13.93 -32.37
CA ASP A 123 19.01 -13.82 -33.10
C ASP A 123 17.93 -14.72 -32.48
N PHE A 124 16.69 -14.23 -32.41
CA PHE A 124 15.62 -14.98 -31.75
C PHE A 124 15.30 -16.32 -32.45
N PHE A 125 15.41 -16.35 -33.77
CA PHE A 125 15.07 -17.52 -34.61
C PHE A 125 16.26 -18.46 -34.87
N GLU A 126 17.38 -18.32 -34.15
CA GLU A 126 18.53 -19.21 -34.32
C GLU A 126 18.26 -20.60 -33.70
N GLU A 127 18.46 -21.67 -34.48
CA GLU A 127 18.05 -23.05 -34.12
C GLU A 127 19.06 -23.79 -33.21
N ASN A 128 20.33 -23.36 -33.15
CA ASN A 128 21.42 -24.05 -32.45
C ASN A 128 21.93 -23.30 -31.21
N ILE A 129 21.01 -22.75 -30.42
CA ILE A 129 21.35 -22.13 -29.14
C ILE A 129 21.59 -23.24 -28.11
N THR A 130 22.83 -23.72 -28.01
CA THR A 130 23.20 -24.76 -27.03
C THR A 130 23.44 -24.18 -25.65
N VAL A 131 22.70 -24.68 -24.66
CA VAL A 131 22.93 -24.48 -23.22
C VAL A 131 24.10 -25.39 -22.79
N ALA A 132 25.34 -24.94 -22.92
CA ALA A 132 26.53 -25.74 -22.53
C ALA A 132 27.29 -25.10 -21.34
N ASP A 133 27.83 -25.94 -20.46
CA ASP A 133 28.38 -25.59 -19.14
C ASP A 133 29.61 -24.65 -19.11
N TYR A 134 30.18 -24.27 -20.25
CA TYR A 134 31.35 -23.40 -20.31
C TYR A 134 31.12 -22.11 -21.11
N HIS A 135 29.89 -21.89 -21.59
CA HIS A 135 29.39 -20.61 -22.11
C HIS A 135 28.27 -20.03 -21.23
N HIS A 136 28.30 -20.34 -19.92
CA HIS A 136 27.31 -19.98 -18.90
C HIS A 136 27.03 -18.47 -18.80
N TYR A 137 26.05 -18.01 -19.58
CA TYR A 137 25.10 -16.96 -19.25
C TYR A 137 23.76 -17.67 -19.51
N PRO A 138 22.89 -18.01 -18.52
CA PRO A 138 21.72 -18.84 -18.80
C PRO A 138 20.70 -18.19 -19.76
N ASP A 139 20.87 -16.91 -20.08
CA ASP A 139 20.10 -16.19 -21.08
C ASP A 139 21.02 -15.55 -22.11
N ASN A 140 20.73 -15.72 -23.39
CA ASN A 140 21.38 -14.94 -24.43
C ASN A 140 21.08 -13.44 -24.28
N TYR A 141 21.97 -12.58 -24.77
CA TYR A 141 21.65 -11.16 -24.96
C TYR A 141 20.60 -11.05 -26.08
N TRP A 142 19.32 -10.99 -25.70
CA TRP A 142 18.24 -10.92 -26.67
C TRP A 142 18.16 -9.53 -27.31
N PRO A 143 17.76 -9.42 -28.60
CA PRO A 143 17.70 -8.15 -29.31
C PRO A 143 16.79 -7.12 -28.61
N ALA A 144 15.67 -7.57 -28.04
CA ALA A 144 14.72 -6.72 -27.31
C ALA A 144 15.35 -6.08 -26.05
N GLN A 145 16.14 -6.85 -25.29
CA GLN A 145 16.84 -6.38 -24.09
C GLN A 145 17.90 -5.33 -24.44
N GLU A 146 18.71 -5.59 -25.48
CA GLU A 146 19.73 -4.66 -25.96
C GLU A 146 19.13 -3.39 -26.57
N PHE A 147 17.99 -3.50 -27.28
CA PHE A 147 17.26 -2.36 -27.80
C PHE A 147 16.84 -1.40 -26.67
N ASN A 148 16.36 -1.93 -25.55
CA ASN A 148 16.05 -1.10 -24.39
C ASN A 148 17.31 -0.46 -23.77
N ARG A 149 18.35 -1.26 -23.50
CA ARG A 149 19.58 -0.82 -22.80
C ARG A 149 20.37 0.20 -23.61
N TYR A 150 20.69 -0.11 -24.86
CA TYR A 150 21.62 0.69 -25.65
C TYR A 150 20.92 1.73 -26.51
N TYR A 151 19.78 1.39 -27.12
CA TYR A 151 19.15 2.31 -28.07
C TYR A 151 18.15 3.28 -27.42
N VAL A 152 17.23 2.77 -26.60
CA VAL A 152 16.20 3.57 -25.91
C VAL A 152 16.82 4.37 -24.77
N ARG A 153 17.58 3.71 -23.88
CA ARG A 153 18.22 4.38 -22.73
C ARG A 153 19.54 5.07 -23.07
N GLY A 154 20.21 4.67 -24.16
CA GLY A 154 21.46 5.30 -24.56
C GLY A 154 22.66 4.92 -23.69
N ASN A 155 22.61 3.76 -23.02
CA ASN A 155 23.77 3.25 -22.28
C ASN A 155 24.89 2.85 -23.25
N ALA A 156 26.14 2.86 -22.77
CA ALA A 156 27.29 2.40 -23.55
C ALA A 156 27.17 0.89 -23.85
N ILE A 157 27.57 0.49 -25.07
CA ILE A 157 27.60 -0.91 -25.49
C ILE A 157 28.67 -1.64 -24.68
N SER A 158 28.36 -2.82 -24.15
CA SER A 158 29.35 -3.59 -23.40
C SER A 158 30.35 -4.24 -24.34
N ASP A 159 31.63 -3.91 -24.17
CA ASP A 159 32.74 -4.54 -24.89
C ASP A 159 33.30 -5.79 -24.17
N LYS A 160 32.82 -6.07 -22.95
CA LYS A 160 33.26 -7.19 -22.13
C LYS A 160 32.07 -8.03 -21.70
N MET A 161 32.20 -9.34 -21.78
CA MET A 161 31.26 -10.26 -21.15
C MET A 161 31.44 -10.17 -19.63
N PRO A 162 30.36 -9.99 -18.85
CA PRO A 162 30.44 -10.01 -17.40
C PRO A 162 30.88 -11.39 -16.90
N ASP A 163 31.66 -11.40 -15.82
CA ASP A 163 32.24 -12.63 -15.25
C ASP A 163 31.19 -13.53 -14.58
N ALA A 164 30.06 -12.95 -14.16
CA ALA A 164 28.92 -13.64 -13.56
C ALA A 164 27.61 -13.14 -14.18
N TRP A 165 26.64 -14.04 -14.34
CA TRP A 165 25.30 -13.70 -14.83
C TRP A 165 24.42 -13.17 -13.71
N GLU A 166 23.77 -12.03 -13.95
CA GLU A 166 22.79 -11.43 -13.05
C GLU A 166 21.40 -11.31 -13.73
N PRO A 167 20.31 -11.80 -13.12
CA PRO A 167 18.94 -11.56 -13.56
C PRO A 167 18.64 -10.07 -13.82
N ASN A 168 18.08 -9.77 -14.99
CA ASN A 168 17.78 -8.41 -15.46
C ASN A 168 18.95 -7.43 -15.44
N GLU A 169 20.20 -7.89 -15.53
CA GLU A 169 21.36 -7.01 -15.69
C GLU A 169 21.15 -6.04 -16.85
N TRP A 170 20.50 -6.50 -17.92
CA TRP A 170 20.17 -5.66 -19.07
C TRP A 170 19.36 -4.42 -18.68
N TYR A 171 18.46 -4.50 -17.69
CA TYR A 171 17.61 -3.38 -17.24
C TYR A 171 18.21 -2.63 -16.05
N LEU A 172 18.63 -3.32 -15.00
CA LEU A 172 19.09 -2.69 -13.75
C LEU A 172 20.59 -2.32 -13.80
N GLY A 173 21.36 -2.87 -14.74
CA GLY A 173 22.81 -2.73 -14.80
C GLY A 173 23.51 -3.68 -13.82
N HIS A 174 24.77 -4.00 -14.08
CA HIS A 174 25.52 -4.99 -13.29
C HIS A 174 25.83 -4.46 -11.89
N SER A 175 25.79 -5.29 -10.85
CA SER A 175 25.97 -4.89 -9.45
C SER A 175 27.25 -4.06 -9.18
N THR A 176 28.34 -4.38 -9.86
CA THR A 176 29.65 -3.71 -9.73
C THR A 176 29.77 -2.38 -10.48
N GLU A 177 28.87 -2.09 -11.43
CA GLU A 177 28.91 -0.83 -12.18
C GLU A 177 28.49 0.34 -11.28
N LEU A 178 29.36 1.34 -11.15
CA LEU A 178 29.05 2.53 -10.37
C LEU A 178 28.18 3.51 -11.18
N PHE A 179 27.35 4.27 -10.48
CA PHE A 179 26.57 5.34 -11.11
C PHE A 179 27.47 6.52 -11.46
N GLU A 180 27.48 6.87 -12.74
CA GLU A 180 28.21 8.00 -13.28
C GLU A 180 27.28 9.16 -13.59
N PHE A 181 27.61 10.34 -13.08
CA PHE A 181 26.88 11.57 -13.41
C PHE A 181 27.18 11.96 -14.86
N ALA A 182 26.31 11.57 -15.78
CA ALA A 182 26.41 11.87 -17.19
C ALA A 182 25.14 12.55 -17.71
N TRP A 183 25.27 13.28 -18.83
CA TRP A 183 24.13 13.94 -19.45
C TRP A 183 23.18 12.89 -20.06
N PRO A 184 21.87 12.98 -19.77
CA PRO A 184 20.87 12.12 -20.41
C PRO A 184 20.85 12.33 -21.92
N SER A 185 20.43 11.31 -22.66
CA SER A 185 20.36 11.42 -24.13
C SER A 185 19.36 12.51 -24.55
N VAL A 186 19.67 13.22 -25.65
CA VAL A 186 18.80 14.28 -26.19
C VAL A 186 17.41 13.74 -26.52
N ARG A 187 17.32 12.49 -26.97
CA ARG A 187 16.04 11.84 -27.24
C ARG A 187 15.21 11.72 -25.96
N LEU A 188 15.77 11.09 -24.92
CA LEU A 188 15.10 10.91 -23.63
C LEU A 188 14.65 12.23 -23.01
N THR A 189 15.49 13.27 -23.05
CA THR A 189 15.14 14.59 -22.51
C THR A 189 13.99 15.27 -23.27
N LEU A 190 13.91 15.10 -24.59
CA LEU A 190 12.77 15.58 -25.37
C LEU A 190 11.48 14.81 -25.03
N GLY A 191 11.55 13.48 -24.94
CA GLY A 191 10.41 12.65 -24.52
C GLY A 191 9.93 13.02 -23.11
N HIS A 192 10.87 13.24 -22.21
CA HIS A 192 10.63 13.71 -20.85
C HIS A 192 9.87 15.04 -20.80
N ALA A 193 10.35 16.05 -21.55
CA ALA A 193 9.70 17.36 -21.62
C ALA A 193 8.26 17.23 -22.16
N LEU A 194 8.05 16.41 -23.19
CA LEU A 194 6.71 16.17 -23.74
C LEU A 194 5.75 15.55 -22.72
N ILE A 195 6.19 14.53 -21.97
CA ILE A 195 5.37 13.88 -20.94
C ILE A 195 5.01 14.86 -19.82
N TRP A 196 5.97 15.65 -19.31
CA TRP A 196 5.68 16.63 -18.25
C TRP A 196 4.78 17.78 -18.70
N ILE A 197 4.93 18.25 -19.94
CA ILE A 197 4.00 19.24 -20.53
C ILE A 197 2.59 18.65 -20.60
N LEU A 198 2.46 17.39 -21.03
CA LEU A 198 1.17 16.71 -21.07
C LEU A 198 0.54 16.56 -19.68
N ILE A 199 1.34 16.20 -18.67
CA ILE A 199 0.88 16.11 -17.27
C ILE A 199 0.38 17.49 -16.79
N LEU A 200 1.13 18.56 -17.04
CA LEU A 200 0.74 19.91 -16.65
C LEU A 200 -0.61 20.31 -17.26
N ILE A 201 -0.80 20.07 -18.56
CA ILE A 201 -2.06 20.34 -19.26
C ILE A 201 -3.21 19.52 -18.67
N CYS A 202 -2.98 18.23 -18.41
CA CYS A 202 -3.98 17.34 -17.82
C CYS A 202 -4.40 17.78 -16.41
N VAL A 203 -3.43 18.14 -15.56
CA VAL A 203 -3.71 18.61 -14.19
C VAL A 203 -4.42 19.96 -14.21
N GLU A 204 -4.00 20.92 -15.05
CA GLU A 204 -4.71 22.20 -15.20
C GLU A 204 -6.18 21.99 -15.62
N LYS A 205 -6.42 21.13 -16.61
CA LYS A 205 -7.77 20.82 -17.10
C LYS A 205 -8.63 20.11 -16.03
N LEU A 206 -8.01 19.27 -15.19
CA LEU A 206 -8.69 18.59 -14.10
C LEU A 206 -9.14 19.57 -13.01
N GLN A 207 -8.30 20.56 -12.69
CA GLN A 207 -8.65 21.61 -11.72
C GLN A 207 -9.75 22.56 -12.22
N GLN A 208 -9.91 22.71 -13.54
CA GLN A 208 -10.99 23.50 -14.14
C GLN A 208 -12.38 22.84 -14.09
N GLY A 209 -12.50 21.63 -13.53
CA GLY A 209 -13.79 20.99 -13.24
C GLY A 209 -14.36 20.07 -14.34
N SER A 210 -13.66 19.90 -15.47
CA SER A 210 -14.04 18.90 -16.47
C SER A 210 -13.47 17.54 -16.07
N GLN A 211 -14.29 16.65 -15.50
CA GLN A 211 -13.83 15.35 -15.00
C GLN A 211 -14.15 14.16 -15.94
N SER A 212 -15.18 14.29 -16.80
CA SER A 212 -15.65 13.17 -17.65
C SER A 212 -14.62 12.69 -18.67
N TRP A 213 -13.81 13.60 -19.22
CA TRP A 213 -12.79 13.23 -20.23
C TRP A 213 -11.68 12.37 -19.64
N PHE A 214 -11.35 12.58 -18.36
CA PHE A 214 -10.23 11.93 -17.69
C PHE A 214 -10.40 10.40 -17.70
N ILE A 215 -11.61 9.95 -17.37
CA ILE A 215 -11.98 8.53 -17.30
C ILE A 215 -12.01 7.90 -18.68
N LYS A 216 -12.57 8.63 -19.66
CA LYS A 216 -12.66 8.16 -21.04
C LYS A 216 -11.27 7.89 -21.62
N ILE A 217 -10.31 8.78 -21.36
CA ILE A 217 -8.96 8.68 -21.91
C ILE A 217 -8.08 7.69 -21.14
N PHE A 218 -8.11 7.69 -19.81
CA PHE A 218 -7.14 6.93 -19.01
C PHE A 218 -7.66 5.57 -18.50
N VAL A 219 -8.96 5.32 -18.53
CA VAL A 219 -9.53 4.04 -18.08
C VAL A 219 -10.27 3.33 -19.22
N VAL A 220 -11.29 3.96 -19.80
CA VAL A 220 -12.16 3.31 -20.80
C VAL A 220 -11.38 3.01 -22.09
N LEU A 221 -10.60 3.96 -22.60
CA LEU A 221 -9.81 3.76 -23.80
C LEU A 221 -8.75 2.66 -23.61
N PRO A 222 -7.91 2.63 -22.56
CA PRO A 222 -6.98 1.52 -22.34
C PRO A 222 -7.66 0.17 -22.19
N VAL A 223 -8.78 0.07 -21.45
CA VAL A 223 -9.55 -1.17 -21.36
C VAL A 223 -10.03 -1.61 -22.75
N ALA A 224 -10.56 -0.69 -23.56
CA ALA A 224 -10.95 -1.00 -24.93
C ALA A 224 -9.75 -1.47 -25.78
N LEU A 225 -8.60 -0.80 -25.69
CA LEU A 225 -7.39 -1.20 -26.40
C LEU A 225 -6.90 -2.59 -25.97
N TYR A 226 -6.90 -2.90 -24.68
CA TYR A 226 -6.58 -4.24 -24.18
C TYR A 226 -7.59 -5.28 -24.69
N THR A 227 -8.90 -4.98 -24.71
CA THR A 227 -9.87 -5.94 -25.25
C THR A 227 -9.67 -6.24 -26.73
N VAL A 228 -9.36 -5.23 -27.54
CA VAL A 228 -9.05 -5.38 -28.98
C VAL A 228 -7.75 -6.16 -29.16
N LEU A 229 -6.72 -5.86 -28.37
CA LEU A 229 -5.44 -6.58 -28.37
C LEU A 229 -5.66 -8.07 -28.05
N MET A 230 -6.38 -8.38 -26.98
CA MET A 230 -6.67 -9.75 -26.56
C MET A 230 -7.45 -10.53 -27.63
N MET A 231 -8.49 -9.91 -28.19
CA MET A 231 -9.27 -10.52 -29.26
C MET A 231 -8.42 -10.76 -30.51
N GLY A 232 -7.60 -9.78 -30.91
CA GLY A 232 -6.70 -9.90 -32.05
C GLY A 232 -5.66 -11.01 -31.87
N MET A 233 -4.95 -10.98 -30.75
CA MET A 233 -3.90 -11.95 -30.42
C MET A 233 -4.45 -13.37 -30.26
N SER A 234 -5.68 -13.54 -29.77
CA SER A 234 -6.33 -14.86 -29.71
C SER A 234 -6.51 -15.52 -31.09
N VAL A 235 -6.63 -14.71 -32.15
CA VAL A 235 -6.74 -15.19 -33.53
C VAL A 235 -5.37 -15.32 -34.20
N SER A 236 -4.42 -14.47 -33.84
CA SER A 236 -3.17 -14.29 -34.60
C SER A 236 -1.90 -14.85 -33.94
N GLY A 237 -1.93 -15.26 -32.67
CA GLY A 237 -0.69 -15.65 -32.00
C GLY A 237 -0.76 -16.31 -30.62
N PHE A 238 -1.87 -16.27 -29.86
CA PHE A 238 -1.87 -16.90 -28.54
C PHE A 238 -1.83 -18.43 -28.61
N HIS A 239 -0.92 -18.99 -27.82
CA HIS A 239 -0.91 -20.40 -27.49
C HIS A 239 -0.81 -20.54 -25.98
N PHE A 240 -1.68 -21.34 -25.38
CA PHE A 240 -1.65 -21.63 -23.94
C PHE A 240 -1.00 -22.99 -23.74
N GLY A 241 0.31 -22.99 -23.50
CA GLY A 241 1.12 -24.19 -23.27
C GLY A 241 1.22 -24.59 -21.80
N LEU A 242 1.52 -25.87 -21.55
CA LEU A 242 1.89 -26.40 -20.23
C LEU A 242 3.32 -26.01 -19.78
N PRO A 243 4.35 -25.97 -20.65
CA PRO A 243 5.67 -25.52 -20.24
C PRO A 243 5.73 -23.99 -20.16
N SER A 244 6.13 -23.49 -18.99
CA SER A 244 6.39 -22.07 -18.78
C SER A 244 7.84 -21.74 -19.12
N ILE A 245 8.03 -20.60 -19.79
CA ILE A 245 9.34 -19.93 -19.98
C ILE A 245 9.94 -19.49 -18.64
N GLN A 246 9.11 -19.40 -17.61
CA GLN A 246 9.50 -18.81 -16.35
C GLN A 246 10.39 -19.72 -15.55
N THR A 247 11.53 -19.18 -15.19
CA THR A 247 12.51 -19.82 -14.34
C THR A 247 12.59 -19.07 -13.02
N GLU A 248 12.62 -19.85 -11.95
CA GLU A 248 12.93 -19.33 -10.63
C GLU A 248 14.45 -19.20 -10.49
N ILE A 249 14.89 -18.18 -9.76
CA ILE A 249 16.29 -18.00 -9.43
C ILE A 249 16.61 -18.95 -8.28
N ASP A 250 17.69 -19.71 -8.41
CA ASP A 250 18.17 -20.61 -7.37
C ASP A 250 18.51 -19.85 -6.08
N GLU A 251 18.29 -20.48 -4.92
CA GLU A 251 18.50 -19.87 -3.60
C GLU A 251 19.94 -19.39 -3.42
N GLN A 252 20.91 -20.23 -3.79
CA GLN A 252 22.33 -19.90 -3.65
C GLN A 252 22.73 -18.65 -4.46
N LYS A 253 22.12 -18.42 -5.63
CA LYS A 253 22.41 -17.25 -6.49
C LYS A 253 21.77 -15.97 -5.96
N ARG A 254 20.58 -16.08 -5.36
CA ARG A 254 19.91 -14.95 -4.71
C ARG A 254 20.68 -14.48 -3.47
N ASP A 255 21.20 -15.44 -2.71
CA ASP A 255 21.88 -15.14 -1.46
C ASP A 255 23.29 -14.56 -1.72
N SER A 256 23.90 -14.88 -2.86
CA SER A 256 25.19 -14.32 -3.29
C SER A 256 25.08 -12.90 -3.83
N ASP A 257 24.06 -12.61 -4.65
CA ASP A 257 23.94 -11.33 -5.36
C ASP A 257 22.51 -10.76 -5.28
N PRO A 258 22.32 -9.52 -4.78
CA PRO A 258 21.01 -8.92 -4.69
C PRO A 258 20.55 -8.34 -6.03
N PHE A 259 19.38 -8.78 -6.52
CA PHE A 259 18.89 -8.46 -7.87
C PHE A 259 17.74 -7.44 -7.89
N ASP A 260 16.60 -7.77 -7.30
CA ASP A 260 15.46 -6.89 -7.08
C ASP A 260 14.62 -7.42 -5.92
N PHE A 261 14.09 -6.53 -5.09
CA PHE A 261 13.29 -6.90 -3.92
C PHE A 261 12.14 -7.85 -4.28
N TRP A 262 11.46 -7.59 -5.40
CA TRP A 262 10.33 -8.43 -5.85
C TRP A 262 10.76 -9.76 -6.50
N ALA A 263 12.05 -9.90 -6.84
CA ALA A 263 12.63 -11.18 -7.26
C ALA A 263 13.03 -12.03 -6.05
N ASP A 264 13.41 -11.39 -4.94
CA ASP A 264 13.85 -12.08 -3.73
C ASP A 264 12.70 -12.78 -3.00
N VAL A 265 11.49 -12.22 -3.10
CA VAL A 265 10.24 -12.70 -2.48
C VAL A 265 9.47 -13.62 -3.43
N ARG A 266 9.03 -14.80 -2.96
CA ARG A 266 8.46 -15.86 -3.82
C ARG A 266 7.00 -16.20 -3.52
N GLY A 267 6.45 -17.05 -4.39
CA GLY A 267 5.22 -17.79 -4.16
C GLY A 267 4.00 -16.93 -3.82
N LEU A 268 3.16 -17.49 -2.96
CA LEU A 268 1.97 -16.82 -2.41
C LEU A 268 2.36 -15.60 -1.57
N PHE A 269 3.55 -15.61 -0.95
CA PHE A 269 4.02 -14.51 -0.11
C PHE A 269 4.12 -13.21 -0.92
N ARG A 270 4.83 -13.22 -2.05
CA ARG A 270 4.94 -12.06 -2.97
C ARG A 270 3.58 -11.50 -3.36
N THR A 271 2.65 -12.37 -3.75
CA THR A 271 1.31 -11.93 -4.17
C THR A 271 0.56 -11.25 -3.03
N SER A 272 0.68 -11.77 -1.81
CA SER A 272 0.00 -11.19 -0.64
C SER A 272 0.50 -9.77 -0.33
N LEU A 273 1.80 -9.52 -0.50
CA LEU A 273 2.39 -8.18 -0.34
C LEU A 273 1.88 -7.21 -1.42
N LEU A 274 1.84 -7.66 -2.68
CA LEU A 274 1.32 -6.87 -3.79
C LEU A 274 -0.16 -6.53 -3.61
N LEU A 275 -0.97 -7.46 -3.11
CA LEU A 275 -2.41 -7.24 -2.87
C LEU A 275 -2.67 -6.14 -1.84
N VAL A 276 -1.84 -6.07 -0.79
CA VAL A 276 -1.93 -4.99 0.22
C VAL A 276 -1.68 -3.64 -0.43
N ASP A 277 -0.63 -3.51 -1.24
CA ASP A 277 -0.32 -2.25 -1.93
C ASP A 277 -1.33 -1.90 -3.03
N TYR A 278 -1.82 -2.92 -3.75
CA TYR A 278 -2.82 -2.76 -4.80
C TYR A 278 -4.19 -2.31 -4.26
N SER A 279 -4.49 -2.61 -3.00
CA SER A 279 -5.70 -2.09 -2.35
C SER A 279 -5.70 -0.55 -2.23
N ALA A 280 -4.57 0.14 -2.34
CA ALA A 280 -4.46 1.59 -2.13
C ALA A 280 -4.86 2.10 -0.72
N ALA A 281 -5.34 1.23 0.17
CA ALA A 281 -5.99 1.60 1.41
C ALA A 281 -5.16 2.53 2.29
N PHE A 282 -3.94 2.11 2.58
CA PHE A 282 -3.02 2.82 3.47
C PHE A 282 -2.02 3.68 2.71
N THR A 283 -2.37 4.10 1.49
CA THR A 283 -1.54 5.00 0.65
C THR A 283 -2.04 6.45 0.67
N GLY A 284 -3.22 6.70 1.23
CA GLY A 284 -3.88 8.02 1.21
C GLY A 284 -4.64 8.31 -0.08
N ILE A 285 -4.47 7.51 -1.14
CA ILE A 285 -5.15 7.70 -2.44
C ILE A 285 -6.67 7.59 -2.30
N ILE A 286 -7.17 6.65 -1.49
CA ILE A 286 -8.61 6.53 -1.24
C ILE A 286 -9.17 7.81 -0.58
N LEU A 287 -8.48 8.34 0.44
CA LEU A 287 -8.88 9.58 1.13
C LEU A 287 -8.87 10.77 0.15
N TYR A 288 -7.83 10.88 -0.68
CA TYR A 288 -7.76 11.89 -1.71
C TYR A 288 -8.89 11.76 -2.74
N ALA A 289 -9.16 10.57 -3.27
CA ALA A 289 -10.17 10.37 -4.29
C ALA A 289 -11.59 10.65 -3.79
N THR A 290 -11.88 10.22 -2.56
CA THR A 290 -13.21 10.40 -1.92
C THR A 290 -13.44 11.83 -1.46
N SER A 291 -12.41 12.56 -1.04
CA SER A 291 -12.54 13.99 -0.71
C SER A 291 -12.88 14.90 -1.89
N ARG A 292 -12.72 14.41 -3.13
CA ARG A 292 -13.10 15.14 -4.36
C ARG A 292 -14.54 14.90 -4.80
N VAL A 293 -15.23 13.98 -4.14
CA VAL A 293 -16.65 13.69 -4.37
C VAL A 293 -17.48 14.75 -3.64
N LYS A 294 -18.40 15.43 -4.34
CA LYS A 294 -19.14 16.56 -3.76
C LYS A 294 -19.99 16.12 -2.55
N ILE A 295 -20.11 17.02 -1.57
CA ILE A 295 -21.02 16.87 -0.44
C ILE A 295 -22.45 16.83 -0.99
N GLY A 296 -23.09 15.66 -0.95
CA GLY A 296 -24.46 15.42 -1.44
C GLY A 296 -24.59 14.38 -2.56
N SER A 297 -23.48 13.95 -3.20
CA SER A 297 -23.50 12.76 -4.07
C SER A 297 -23.43 11.47 -3.25
N SER A 298 -23.77 10.34 -3.88
CA SER A 298 -23.72 9.05 -3.19
C SER A 298 -22.27 8.65 -2.88
N GLN A 299 -22.09 7.91 -1.78
CA GLN A 299 -20.79 7.37 -1.44
C GLN A 299 -20.34 6.34 -2.48
N LEU A 300 -19.03 6.24 -2.69
CA LEU A 300 -18.47 5.21 -3.56
C LEU A 300 -18.78 3.82 -2.99
N ASN A 301 -19.45 3.00 -3.79
CA ASN A 301 -19.73 1.60 -3.47
C ASN A 301 -18.44 0.75 -3.56
N PRO A 302 -18.07 0.01 -2.50
CA PRO A 302 -16.87 -0.83 -2.45
C PRO A 302 -16.88 -1.99 -3.46
N TYR A 303 -18.05 -2.57 -3.75
CA TYR A 303 -18.16 -3.69 -4.69
C TYR A 303 -17.89 -3.27 -6.13
N PHE A 304 -18.38 -2.09 -6.52
CA PHE A 304 -18.09 -1.54 -7.83
C PHE A 304 -16.60 -1.25 -8.00
N LEU A 305 -15.96 -0.66 -6.98
CA LEU A 305 -14.52 -0.42 -6.97
C LEU A 305 -13.73 -1.73 -7.09
N LEU A 306 -14.08 -2.75 -6.30
CA LEU A 306 -13.44 -4.08 -6.38
C LEU A 306 -13.56 -4.66 -7.80
N SER A 307 -14.76 -4.65 -8.37
CA SER A 307 -14.98 -5.19 -9.71
C SER A 307 -14.15 -4.47 -10.77
N ALA A 308 -14.02 -3.14 -10.67
CA ALA A 308 -13.24 -2.34 -11.61
C ALA A 308 -11.73 -2.61 -11.48
N LEU A 309 -11.22 -2.78 -10.25
CA LEU A 309 -9.82 -3.12 -9.98
C LEU A 309 -9.45 -4.53 -10.46
N LEU A 310 -10.41 -5.45 -10.60
CA LEU A 310 -10.12 -6.80 -11.12
C LEU A 310 -9.91 -6.84 -12.64
N VAL A 311 -10.46 -5.89 -13.41
CA VAL A 311 -10.52 -5.97 -14.88
C VAL A 311 -9.14 -5.92 -15.55
N VAL A 312 -8.33 -4.90 -15.26
CA VAL A 312 -7.07 -4.73 -15.99
C VAL A 312 -6.00 -5.77 -15.62
N PRO A 313 -5.74 -6.07 -14.34
CA PRO A 313 -4.76 -7.09 -14.00
C PRO A 313 -5.12 -8.47 -14.56
N THR A 314 -6.41 -8.82 -14.63
CA THR A 314 -6.84 -10.09 -15.26
C THR A 314 -6.58 -10.10 -16.76
N MET A 315 -6.85 -9.00 -17.47
CA MET A 315 -6.49 -8.87 -18.89
C MET A 315 -4.98 -9.04 -19.12
N LEU A 316 -4.16 -8.44 -18.26
CA LEU A 316 -2.69 -8.55 -18.33
C LEU A 316 -2.19 -9.97 -18.01
N THR A 317 -2.81 -10.68 -17.04
CA THR A 317 -2.49 -12.09 -16.77
C THR A 317 -2.77 -12.97 -18.00
N ILE A 318 -3.90 -12.78 -18.68
CA ILE A 318 -4.24 -13.56 -19.87
C ILE A 318 -3.31 -13.21 -21.04
N LEU A 319 -2.99 -11.94 -21.23
CA LEU A 319 -2.05 -11.48 -22.27
C LEU A 319 -0.68 -12.14 -22.10
N ARG A 320 -0.15 -12.08 -20.86
CA ARG A 320 1.12 -12.70 -20.50
C ARG A 320 1.09 -14.21 -20.77
N SER A 321 0.12 -14.94 -20.21
CA SER A 321 0.11 -16.41 -20.31
C SER A 321 -0.06 -16.90 -21.75
N GLY A 322 -0.82 -16.17 -22.58
CA GLY A 322 -0.94 -16.45 -24.01
C GLY A 322 0.34 -16.17 -24.81
N CYS A 323 1.11 -15.15 -24.41
CA CYS A 323 2.41 -14.84 -25.02
C CYS A 323 3.51 -15.82 -24.57
N GLU A 324 3.49 -16.24 -23.31
CA GLU A 324 4.44 -17.22 -22.79
C GLU A 324 4.33 -18.53 -23.58
N GLY A 325 3.13 -19.11 -23.69
CA GLY A 325 2.99 -20.35 -24.44
C GLY A 325 3.35 -20.20 -25.93
N HIS A 326 3.09 -19.04 -26.54
CA HIS A 326 3.51 -18.78 -27.93
C HIS A 326 5.03 -18.77 -28.10
N ILE A 327 5.76 -18.10 -27.20
CA ILE A 327 7.22 -18.01 -27.28
C ILE A 327 7.85 -19.37 -26.95
N THR A 328 7.28 -20.15 -26.03
CA THR A 328 7.82 -21.47 -25.66
C THR A 328 7.88 -22.41 -26.86
N ASP A 329 6.87 -22.33 -27.73
CA ASP A 329 6.79 -23.15 -28.94
C ASP A 329 7.82 -22.74 -30.01
N LEU A 330 8.17 -21.45 -30.07
CA LEU A 330 9.09 -20.91 -31.06
C LEU A 330 10.56 -21.03 -30.64
N GLN A 331 10.85 -20.78 -29.36
CA GLN A 331 12.22 -20.77 -28.83
C GLN A 331 12.24 -21.33 -27.40
N PRO A 332 12.44 -22.66 -27.22
CA PRO A 332 12.44 -23.29 -25.90
C PRO A 332 13.62 -22.87 -25.02
N ALA A 333 14.69 -22.33 -25.62
CA ALA A 333 15.83 -21.78 -24.91
C ALA A 333 15.56 -20.39 -24.30
N TYR A 334 14.48 -19.71 -24.71
CA TYR A 334 14.11 -18.41 -24.13
C TYR A 334 13.59 -18.61 -22.70
N LYS A 335 14.27 -18.01 -21.73
CA LYS A 335 13.89 -18.00 -20.31
C LYS A 335 13.64 -16.55 -19.86
N ALA A 336 12.66 -16.37 -19.00
CA ALA A 336 12.31 -15.05 -18.46
C ALA A 336 12.09 -15.14 -16.94
N TYR A 337 12.73 -14.25 -16.20
CA TYR A 337 12.69 -14.26 -14.74
C TYR A 337 11.58 -13.35 -14.20
N ILE A 338 10.67 -13.93 -13.41
CA ILE A 338 9.53 -13.20 -12.82
C ILE A 338 10.02 -12.28 -11.72
N SER A 339 10.34 -11.04 -12.08
CA SER A 339 11.00 -10.12 -11.15
C SER A 339 10.41 -8.73 -11.31
N THR A 340 10.47 -8.19 -12.52
CA THR A 340 10.07 -6.81 -12.79
C THR A 340 8.94 -6.73 -13.83
N ASP A 341 8.12 -5.68 -13.75
CA ASP A 341 7.16 -5.35 -14.82
C ASP A 341 7.90 -5.11 -16.14
N GLU A 342 9.10 -4.55 -16.07
CA GLU A 342 9.92 -4.24 -17.24
C GLU A 342 10.39 -5.48 -17.99
N THR A 343 10.60 -6.60 -17.30
CA THR A 343 10.89 -7.91 -17.91
C THR A 343 9.72 -8.39 -18.79
N ILE A 344 8.48 -8.05 -18.44
CA ILE A 344 7.34 -8.38 -19.30
C ILE A 344 7.12 -7.31 -20.36
N SER A 345 7.08 -6.05 -19.95
CA SER A 345 6.68 -4.94 -20.80
C SER A 345 7.72 -4.62 -21.88
N PHE A 346 9.02 -4.83 -21.63
CA PHE A 346 10.10 -4.45 -22.55
C PHE A 346 10.94 -5.60 -23.08
N ASP A 347 10.68 -6.84 -22.65
CA ASP A 347 11.37 -8.04 -23.15
C ASP A 347 10.37 -9.07 -23.68
N LEU A 348 9.60 -9.74 -22.81
CA LEU A 348 8.68 -10.82 -23.23
C LEU A 348 7.61 -10.37 -24.25
N LEU A 349 6.83 -9.34 -23.94
CA LEU A 349 5.71 -8.91 -24.79
C LEU A 349 6.17 -8.35 -26.14
N PRO A 350 7.21 -7.50 -26.22
CA PRO A 350 7.81 -7.11 -27.49
C PRO A 350 8.18 -8.27 -28.41
N VAL A 351 8.83 -9.30 -27.87
CA VAL A 351 9.22 -10.50 -28.62
C VAL A 351 7.97 -11.23 -29.12
N CYS A 352 6.98 -11.44 -28.24
CA CYS A 352 5.69 -12.04 -28.58
C CYS A 352 4.98 -11.29 -29.72
N PHE A 353 4.94 -9.96 -29.66
CA PHE A 353 4.33 -9.17 -30.71
C PHE A 353 5.12 -9.28 -32.01
N ALA A 354 6.45 -9.21 -31.96
CA ALA A 354 7.29 -9.30 -33.15
C ALA A 354 7.19 -10.64 -33.90
N THR A 355 6.95 -11.74 -33.18
CA THR A 355 6.76 -13.08 -33.77
C THR A 355 5.33 -13.34 -34.25
N SER A 356 4.35 -12.59 -33.73
CA SER A 356 2.94 -12.72 -34.08
C SER A 356 2.58 -12.06 -35.43
N ARG A 357 1.51 -12.55 -36.07
CA ARG A 357 0.97 -11.90 -37.28
C ARG A 357 0.37 -10.54 -36.92
N PHE A 358 0.67 -9.51 -37.72
CA PHE A 358 0.33 -8.10 -37.43
C PHE A 358 0.99 -7.54 -36.16
N GLY A 359 2.12 -8.10 -35.73
CA GLY A 359 2.89 -7.67 -34.58
C GLY A 359 3.01 -6.16 -34.31
N PRO A 360 3.38 -5.33 -35.30
CA PRO A 360 3.48 -3.88 -35.10
C PRO A 360 2.19 -3.23 -34.60
N LEU A 361 1.02 -3.69 -35.07
CA LEU A 361 -0.28 -3.18 -34.64
C LEU A 361 -0.51 -3.50 -33.15
N TRP A 362 -0.26 -4.75 -32.76
CA TRP A 362 -0.44 -5.21 -31.37
C TRP A 362 0.49 -4.47 -30.41
N SER A 363 1.74 -4.26 -30.83
CA SER A 363 2.71 -3.48 -30.06
C SER A 363 2.25 -2.02 -29.86
N VAL A 364 1.80 -1.33 -30.90
CA VAL A 364 1.27 0.04 -30.78
C VAL A 364 0.07 0.10 -29.85
N LEU A 365 -0.88 -0.84 -29.96
CA LEU A 365 -2.06 -0.90 -29.09
C LEU A 365 -1.67 -1.14 -27.63
N TYR A 366 -0.78 -2.09 -27.36
CA TYR A 366 -0.30 -2.41 -26.01
C TYR A 366 0.41 -1.21 -25.37
N PHE A 367 1.42 -0.65 -26.02
CA PHE A 367 2.19 0.45 -25.45
C PHE A 367 1.36 1.73 -25.31
N THR A 368 0.37 1.95 -26.18
CA THR A 368 -0.58 3.06 -26.01
C THR A 368 -1.48 2.85 -24.79
N ALA A 369 -2.01 1.65 -24.59
CA ALA A 369 -2.81 1.31 -23.42
C ALA A 369 -1.99 1.46 -22.12
N GLN A 370 -0.77 0.91 -22.11
CA GLN A 370 0.16 0.97 -20.98
C GLN A 370 0.59 2.40 -20.66
N LEU A 371 0.92 3.22 -21.67
CA LEU A 371 1.29 4.63 -21.49
C LEU A 371 0.16 5.43 -20.81
N LEU A 372 -1.08 5.21 -21.23
CA LEU A 372 -2.24 5.93 -20.68
C LEU A 372 -2.63 5.43 -19.29
N TYR A 373 -2.77 4.11 -19.11
CA TYR A 373 -3.29 3.51 -17.88
C TYR A 373 -2.24 3.39 -16.77
N SER A 374 -1.04 2.89 -17.11
CA SER A 374 -0.02 2.54 -16.11
C SER A 374 0.99 3.67 -15.87
N SER A 375 1.08 4.68 -16.75
CA SER A 375 2.05 5.77 -16.59
C SER A 375 1.39 7.16 -16.46
N ILE A 376 0.83 7.73 -17.54
CA ILE A 376 0.33 9.13 -17.52
C ILE A 376 -0.84 9.32 -16.55
N GLY A 377 -1.84 8.44 -16.57
CA GLY A 377 -2.99 8.52 -15.66
C GLY A 377 -2.58 8.59 -14.18
N PRO A 378 -1.77 7.63 -13.69
CA PRO A 378 -1.21 7.64 -12.34
C PRO A 378 -0.41 8.90 -12.04
N MET A 379 0.47 9.34 -12.96
CA MET A 379 1.27 10.56 -12.78
C MET A 379 0.41 11.82 -12.61
N VAL A 380 -0.72 11.91 -13.32
CA VAL A 380 -1.70 13.01 -13.14
C VAL A 380 -2.34 12.95 -11.75
N ILE A 381 -2.72 11.76 -11.26
CA ILE A 381 -3.27 11.58 -9.91
C ILE A 381 -2.22 11.91 -8.84
N TYR A 382 -1.00 11.39 -8.95
CA TYR A 382 0.08 11.66 -7.99
C TYR A 382 0.46 13.14 -7.93
N THR A 383 0.57 13.80 -9.08
CA THR A 383 0.84 15.24 -9.14
C THR A 383 -0.31 16.04 -8.51
N SER A 384 -1.56 15.66 -8.79
CA SER A 384 -2.73 16.31 -8.20
C SER A 384 -2.84 16.07 -6.69
N PHE A 385 -2.49 14.87 -6.23
CA PHE A 385 -2.42 14.51 -4.82
C PHE A 385 -1.43 15.40 -4.07
N ILE A 386 -0.18 15.48 -4.54
CA ILE A 386 0.86 16.27 -3.87
C ILE A 386 0.48 17.75 -3.92
N TYR A 387 0.00 18.24 -5.07
CA TYR A 387 -0.49 19.61 -5.21
C TYR A 387 -1.59 19.92 -4.19
N GLN A 388 -2.59 19.05 -4.05
CA GLN A 388 -3.70 19.26 -3.12
C GLN A 388 -3.24 19.26 -1.66
N SER A 389 -2.28 18.41 -1.28
CA SER A 389 -1.69 18.41 0.07
C SER A 389 -1.14 19.78 0.46
N PHE A 390 -0.49 20.49 -0.47
CA PHE A 390 0.00 21.85 -0.22
C PHE A 390 -1.11 22.91 -0.22
N VAL A 391 -2.08 22.79 -1.13
CA VAL A 391 -3.22 23.72 -1.23
C VAL A 391 -4.09 23.68 0.04
N ASP A 392 -4.29 22.50 0.62
CA ASP A 392 -5.13 22.32 1.81
C ASP A 392 -4.49 22.89 3.08
N GLU A 393 -3.16 22.85 3.20
CA GLU A 393 -2.47 23.30 4.41
C GLU A 393 -1.97 24.76 4.34
N ILE A 394 -1.57 25.25 3.16
CA ILE A 394 -0.88 26.54 3.05
C ILE A 394 -1.78 27.60 2.39
N PRO A 395 -2.29 28.59 3.15
CA PRO A 395 -3.22 29.60 2.62
C PRO A 395 -2.55 30.52 1.57
N THR A 396 -1.23 30.72 1.61
CA THR A 396 -0.53 31.51 0.58
C THR A 396 -0.54 30.84 -0.79
N VAL A 397 -0.56 29.50 -0.82
CA VAL A 397 -0.65 28.70 -2.05
C VAL A 397 -2.05 28.82 -2.65
N GLN A 398 -3.10 28.84 -1.82
CA GLN A 398 -4.49 29.01 -2.25
C GLN A 398 -4.70 30.30 -3.06
N ASN A 399 -4.02 31.39 -2.67
CA ASN A 399 -4.14 32.68 -3.37
C ASN A 399 -3.45 32.71 -4.75
N LYS A 400 -2.48 31.82 -5.00
CA LYS A 400 -1.69 31.76 -6.24
C LYS A 400 -1.63 30.35 -6.83
N CYS A 401 -2.76 29.65 -6.82
CA CYS A 401 -2.90 28.23 -7.19
C CYS A 401 -2.22 27.85 -8.52
N ARG A 402 -2.42 28.64 -9.59
CA ARG A 402 -1.89 28.30 -10.92
C ARG A 402 -0.37 28.47 -11.02
N LEU A 403 0.15 29.57 -10.48
CA LEU A 403 1.60 29.82 -10.48
C LEU A 403 2.34 28.76 -9.66
N PHE A 404 1.76 28.38 -8.51
CA PHE A 404 2.31 27.32 -7.68
C PHE A 404 2.34 25.98 -8.42
N LEU A 405 1.26 25.60 -9.12
CA LEU A 405 1.20 24.36 -9.90
C LEU A 405 2.34 24.29 -10.93
N VAL A 406 2.49 25.33 -11.76
CA VAL A 406 3.53 25.37 -12.80
C VAL A 406 4.94 25.32 -12.20
N SER A 407 5.20 26.09 -11.14
CA SER A 407 6.49 26.10 -10.46
C SER A 407 6.80 24.74 -9.86
N PHE A 408 5.83 24.12 -9.21
CA PHE A 408 5.96 22.82 -8.57
C PHE A 408 6.26 21.71 -9.58
N THR A 409 5.48 21.63 -10.66
CA THR A 409 5.70 20.66 -11.74
C THR A 409 7.08 20.85 -12.38
N CYS A 410 7.54 22.09 -12.57
CA CYS A 410 8.87 22.37 -13.10
C CYS A 410 10.00 21.87 -12.18
N VAL A 411 9.86 22.05 -10.86
CA VAL A 411 10.86 21.58 -9.89
C VAL A 411 10.94 20.05 -9.91
N ILE A 412 9.80 19.37 -9.87
CA ILE A 412 9.77 17.90 -9.93
C ILE A 412 10.32 17.39 -11.27
N SER A 413 9.97 18.03 -12.38
CA SER A 413 10.50 17.62 -13.69
C SER A 413 12.02 17.72 -13.73
N VAL A 414 12.61 18.79 -13.21
CA VAL A 414 14.08 18.95 -13.15
C VAL A 414 14.72 17.88 -12.29
N LEU A 415 14.16 17.58 -11.11
CA LEU A 415 14.67 16.50 -10.25
C LEU A 415 14.55 15.13 -10.92
N SER A 416 13.49 14.89 -11.69
CA SER A 416 13.31 13.60 -12.36
C SER A 416 14.33 13.32 -13.47
N LEU A 417 15.10 14.31 -13.94
CA LEU A 417 16.17 14.12 -14.94
C LEU A 417 17.26 13.15 -14.46
N PHE A 418 17.46 12.98 -13.14
CA PHE A 418 18.41 12.00 -12.60
C PHE A 418 18.12 10.55 -13.05
N LEU A 419 16.85 10.21 -13.27
CA LEU A 419 16.45 8.87 -13.74
C LEU A 419 16.75 8.62 -15.22
N TYR A 420 16.99 9.66 -16.00
CA TYR A 420 17.24 9.58 -17.44
C TYR A 420 18.73 9.56 -17.78
N MET A 421 19.59 9.73 -16.77
CA MET A 421 21.03 9.54 -16.93
C MET A 421 21.33 8.08 -17.26
N PRO A 422 22.48 7.78 -17.90
CA PRO A 422 22.95 6.41 -18.04
C PRO A 422 22.94 5.69 -16.68
N MET A 423 22.41 4.46 -16.66
CA MET A 423 22.19 3.69 -15.42
C MET A 423 21.27 4.34 -14.37
N GLY A 424 20.44 5.32 -14.75
CA GLY A 424 19.40 5.91 -13.87
C GLY A 424 18.38 4.90 -13.36
N THR A 425 18.23 3.74 -14.01
CA THR A 425 17.42 2.61 -13.51
C THR A 425 17.91 2.06 -12.17
N LYS A 426 19.18 2.28 -11.80
CA LYS A 426 19.70 1.93 -10.46
C LYS A 426 19.10 2.78 -9.34
N ILE A 427 18.70 4.02 -9.62
CA ILE A 427 17.92 4.82 -8.66
C ILE A 427 16.53 4.19 -8.44
N THR A 428 15.95 3.56 -9.48
CA THR A 428 14.71 2.79 -9.32
C THR A 428 14.93 1.56 -8.43
N LEU A 429 16.07 0.88 -8.58
CA LEU A 429 16.48 -0.21 -7.69
C LEU A 429 16.58 0.26 -6.22
N LEU A 430 17.22 1.41 -6.00
CA LEU A 430 17.29 2.03 -4.67
C LEU A 430 15.89 2.26 -4.09
N PHE A 431 14.95 2.76 -4.88
CA PHE A 431 13.58 2.96 -4.38
C PHE A 431 12.85 1.64 -4.10
N ARG A 432 13.09 0.57 -4.86
CA ARG A 432 12.49 -0.74 -4.59
C ARG A 432 13.00 -1.38 -3.31
N TYR A 433 14.28 -1.24 -3.00
CA TYR A 433 14.89 -1.78 -1.78
C TYR A 433 14.77 -0.86 -0.57
N ALA A 434 15.00 0.43 -0.74
CA ALA A 434 15.08 1.40 0.35
C ALA A 434 13.77 2.14 0.60
N SER A 435 12.92 2.38 -0.41
CA SER A 435 11.67 3.10 -0.16
C SER A 435 10.65 2.17 0.50
N GLN A 436 10.32 2.46 1.76
CA GLN A 436 9.54 1.57 2.60
C GLN A 436 8.22 2.21 3.01
N SER A 437 7.14 1.55 2.64
CA SER A 437 5.77 1.96 2.98
C SER A 437 5.19 1.18 4.17
N SER A 438 5.77 0.04 4.54
CA SER A 438 5.24 -0.87 5.58
C SER A 438 5.03 -0.19 6.93
N ILE A 439 6.03 0.53 7.45
CA ILE A 439 5.95 1.22 8.74
C ILE A 439 4.85 2.29 8.71
N LEU A 440 4.78 3.08 7.64
CA LEU A 440 3.78 4.12 7.54
C LEU A 440 2.37 3.54 7.40
N GLN A 441 2.21 2.43 6.67
CA GLN A 441 0.93 1.74 6.55
C GLN A 441 0.46 1.16 7.90
N ILE A 442 1.38 0.60 8.70
CA ILE A 442 1.10 0.15 10.08
C ILE A 442 0.70 1.35 10.96
N LEU A 443 1.41 2.47 10.88
CA LEU A 443 1.06 3.69 11.62
C LEU A 443 -0.32 4.23 11.20
N CYS A 444 -0.65 4.21 9.90
CA CYS A 444 -1.98 4.59 9.41
C CYS A 444 -3.07 3.69 10.02
N PHE A 445 -2.84 2.38 10.02
CA PHE A 445 -3.76 1.41 10.63
C PHE A 445 -3.94 1.68 12.13
N ILE A 446 -2.86 1.87 12.88
CA ILE A 446 -2.90 2.14 14.32
C ILE A 446 -3.65 3.45 14.61
N VAL A 447 -3.37 4.52 13.87
CA VAL A 447 -4.02 5.82 14.10
C VAL A 447 -5.51 5.78 13.80
N ILE A 448 -5.92 5.17 12.68
CA ILE A 448 -7.34 5.09 12.31
C ILE A 448 -8.09 4.15 13.27
N PHE A 449 -7.52 2.98 13.58
CA PHE A 449 -8.27 1.91 14.23
C PHE A 449 -8.16 1.92 15.75
N PHE A 450 -7.06 2.42 16.31
CA PHE A 450 -6.84 2.41 17.76
C PHE A 450 -6.75 3.80 18.38
N VAL A 451 -6.10 4.78 17.74
CA VAL A 451 -6.00 6.14 18.31
C VAL A 451 -7.30 6.90 18.13
N TYR A 452 -7.82 6.97 16.90
CA TYR A 452 -9.15 7.52 16.64
C TYR A 452 -10.25 6.62 17.21
N GLY A 453 -10.05 5.30 17.08
CA GLY A 453 -10.83 4.26 17.71
C GLY A 453 -11.81 3.58 16.75
N TRP A 454 -11.80 2.25 16.70
CA TRP A 454 -12.65 1.50 15.77
C TRP A 454 -14.15 1.76 15.98
N GLN A 455 -14.59 2.04 17.22
CA GLN A 455 -16.01 2.31 17.52
C GLN A 455 -16.47 3.67 16.99
N THR A 456 -15.60 4.68 17.03
CA THR A 456 -15.93 6.00 16.50
C THR A 456 -15.98 5.93 14.99
N VAL A 457 -15.01 5.24 14.36
CA VAL A 457 -15.04 4.92 12.93
C VAL A 457 -16.32 4.20 12.55
N GLU A 458 -16.68 3.14 13.27
CA GLU A 458 -17.89 2.37 13.00
C GLU A 458 -19.15 3.23 13.11
N ALA A 459 -19.26 4.02 14.19
CA ALA A 459 -20.38 4.92 14.39
C ALA A 459 -20.49 5.97 13.27
N ASP A 460 -19.37 6.56 12.85
CA ASP A 460 -19.33 7.53 11.76
C ASP A 460 -19.76 6.89 10.43
N VAL A 461 -19.24 5.70 10.11
CA VAL A 461 -19.64 4.94 8.92
C VAL A 461 -21.14 4.64 8.94
N LEU A 462 -21.68 4.22 10.08
CA LEU A 462 -23.11 3.93 10.24
C LEU A 462 -23.98 5.18 10.07
N THR A 463 -23.55 6.34 10.60
CA THR A 463 -24.30 7.59 10.44
C THR A 463 -24.42 8.03 8.99
N MET A 464 -23.45 7.66 8.14
CA MET A 464 -23.50 7.96 6.71
C MET A 464 -24.23 6.90 5.88
N SER A 465 -24.27 5.65 6.36
CA SER A 465 -25.04 4.58 5.69
C SER A 465 -26.54 4.79 5.95
N ASN A 466 -27.21 5.47 5.02
CA ASN A 466 -28.64 5.80 5.11
C ASN A 466 -29.53 4.58 4.76
N GLU A 467 -29.25 3.42 5.36
CA GLU A 467 -30.00 2.18 5.12
C GLU A 467 -31.23 2.14 6.03
N ASN A 468 -32.33 2.72 5.54
CA ASN A 468 -33.65 2.58 6.13
C ASN A 468 -34.30 1.28 5.63
N GLY A 469 -34.37 0.23 6.45
CA GLY A 469 -35.22 -0.94 6.18
C GLY A 469 -34.64 -2.29 6.59
N ALA A 470 -35.53 -3.27 6.82
CA ALA A 470 -35.20 -4.63 7.27
C ALA A 470 -34.01 -5.24 6.52
N VAL A 471 -32.93 -5.48 7.27
CA VAL A 471 -31.67 -5.95 6.72
C VAL A 471 -31.80 -7.44 6.41
N SER A 472 -31.62 -7.81 5.13
CA SER A 472 -31.49 -9.23 4.77
C SER A 472 -30.25 -9.82 5.45
N PHE A 473 -30.26 -11.11 5.79
CA PHE A 473 -29.10 -11.75 6.42
C PHE A 473 -27.80 -11.58 5.61
N LEU A 474 -27.91 -11.60 4.28
CA LEU A 474 -26.79 -11.34 3.38
C LEU A 474 -26.28 -9.90 3.49
N ASN A 475 -27.17 -8.90 3.53
CA ASN A 475 -26.77 -7.51 3.75
C ASN A 475 -26.15 -7.32 5.14
N TYR A 476 -26.62 -8.04 6.16
CA TYR A 476 -26.02 -8.00 7.51
C TYR A 476 -24.60 -8.55 7.54
N LEU A 477 -24.34 -9.67 6.86
CA LEU A 477 -23.00 -10.27 6.76
C LEU A 477 -22.03 -9.50 5.86
N LEU A 478 -22.54 -8.66 4.96
CA LEU A 478 -21.75 -7.95 3.96
C LEU A 478 -21.65 -6.44 4.22
N ARG A 479 -22.34 -5.91 5.25
CA ARG A 479 -22.26 -4.50 5.64
C ARG A 479 -20.82 -4.12 6.05
N PRO A 480 -20.41 -2.85 5.90
CA PRO A 480 -19.13 -2.36 6.44
C PRO A 480 -18.84 -2.71 7.89
N THR A 481 -19.88 -2.85 8.71
CA THR A 481 -19.82 -3.20 10.13
C THR A 481 -20.07 -4.67 10.40
N SER A 482 -19.99 -5.52 9.37
CA SER A 482 -20.29 -6.94 9.50
C SER A 482 -19.32 -7.65 10.45
N PRO A 483 -19.78 -8.68 11.18
CA PRO A 483 -18.89 -9.52 11.99
C PRO A 483 -17.72 -10.13 11.21
N ILE A 484 -17.95 -10.46 9.93
CA ILE A 484 -16.90 -11.04 9.08
C ILE A 484 -15.83 -9.99 8.77
N PHE A 485 -16.21 -8.79 8.33
CA PHE A 485 -15.24 -7.74 8.01
C PHE A 485 -14.50 -7.24 9.24
N THR A 486 -15.18 -7.12 10.39
CA THR A 486 -14.53 -6.78 11.65
C THR A 486 -13.48 -7.84 12.03
N ILE A 487 -13.80 -9.13 11.96
CA ILE A 487 -12.80 -10.19 12.21
C ILE A 487 -11.61 -10.06 11.26
N LEU A 488 -11.84 -9.87 9.95
CA LEU A 488 -10.77 -9.71 8.97
C LEU A 488 -9.92 -8.46 9.24
N LEU A 489 -10.53 -7.34 9.66
CA LEU A 489 -9.83 -6.10 10.03
C LEU A 489 -8.96 -6.24 11.29
N PHE A 490 -9.35 -7.08 12.25
CA PHE A 490 -8.55 -7.35 13.45
C PHE A 490 -7.50 -8.45 13.26
N THR A 491 -7.60 -9.27 12.21
CA THR A 491 -6.74 -10.46 12.05
C THR A 491 -5.93 -10.42 10.77
N VAL A 492 -6.57 -10.57 9.61
CA VAL A 492 -5.92 -10.72 8.31
C VAL A 492 -5.21 -9.43 7.86
N ILE A 493 -5.88 -8.28 7.95
CA ILE A 493 -5.31 -7.00 7.49
C ILE A 493 -4.02 -6.63 8.26
N PRO A 494 -4.00 -6.57 9.60
CA PRO A 494 -2.78 -6.26 10.32
C PRO A 494 -1.73 -7.37 10.16
N ALA A 495 -2.12 -8.64 10.04
CA ALA A 495 -1.17 -9.72 9.76
C ALA A 495 -0.45 -9.54 8.42
N LEU A 496 -1.15 -9.14 7.36
CA LEU A 496 -0.55 -8.87 6.05
C LEU A 496 0.30 -7.58 6.04
N LEU A 497 -0.09 -6.54 6.78
CA LEU A 497 0.73 -5.35 6.99
C LEU A 497 2.04 -5.70 7.71
N CYS A 498 1.96 -6.54 8.75
CA CYS A 498 3.13 -7.05 9.45
C CYS A 498 3.95 -8.02 8.59
N ALA A 499 3.33 -8.85 7.76
CA ALA A 499 4.02 -9.72 6.80
C ALA A 499 4.91 -8.91 5.85
N LYS A 500 4.39 -7.77 5.35
CA LYS A 500 5.16 -6.83 4.54
C LYS A 500 6.32 -6.18 5.30
N PHE A 501 6.10 -5.86 6.56
CA PHE A 501 7.16 -5.35 7.43
C PHE A 501 8.26 -6.41 7.64
N VAL A 502 7.89 -7.66 7.92
CA VAL A 502 8.84 -8.77 8.07
C VAL A 502 9.63 -9.00 6.78
N ALA A 503 8.98 -8.98 5.62
CA ALA A 503 9.60 -9.15 4.31
C ALA A 503 10.71 -8.14 3.99
N VAL A 504 10.72 -6.99 4.67
CA VAL A 504 11.67 -5.90 4.41
C VAL A 504 12.78 -5.88 5.44
N PHE A 505 12.44 -6.11 6.71
CA PHE A 505 13.36 -5.90 7.82
C PHE A 505 14.00 -7.19 8.33
N ASP A 506 13.47 -8.35 7.97
CA ASP A 506 13.87 -9.64 8.55
C ASP A 506 13.68 -10.80 7.55
N LEU A 507 13.67 -10.53 6.23
CA LEU A 507 13.66 -11.57 5.21
C LEU A 507 14.95 -12.39 5.38
N LEU A 508 14.77 -13.64 5.81
CA LEU A 508 15.78 -14.52 6.38
C LEU A 508 16.75 -15.08 5.33
N VAL A 509 17.52 -14.21 4.69
CA VAL A 509 18.53 -14.67 3.74
C VAL A 509 19.87 -14.94 4.43
N ASP A 510 20.25 -14.25 5.53
CA ASP A 510 21.54 -14.54 6.20
C ASP A 510 21.76 -13.86 7.57
N GLY A 511 20.72 -13.31 8.22
CA GLY A 511 20.79 -12.83 9.60
C GLY A 511 21.34 -11.42 9.80
N ASN A 512 21.51 -10.62 8.73
CA ASN A 512 21.89 -9.19 8.78
C ASN A 512 21.07 -8.36 7.77
N ASP A 513 19.75 -8.52 7.80
CA ASP A 513 18.92 -8.45 6.60
C ASP A 513 18.64 -7.01 6.10
N ILE A 514 18.43 -6.03 7.00
CA ILE A 514 18.24 -4.62 6.57
C ILE A 514 19.53 -4.02 6.01
N VAL A 515 20.66 -4.36 6.62
CA VAL A 515 21.96 -3.86 6.19
C VAL A 515 22.26 -4.39 4.79
N LYS A 516 21.97 -5.67 4.55
CA LYS A 516 22.06 -6.28 3.22
C LYS A 516 21.10 -5.62 2.22
N HIS A 517 19.83 -5.38 2.56
CA HIS A 517 18.89 -4.68 1.68
C HIS A 517 19.35 -3.27 1.30
N ILE A 518 19.92 -2.53 2.27
CA ILE A 518 20.47 -1.19 2.01
C ILE A 518 21.74 -1.26 1.20
N ASP A 519 22.65 -2.17 1.52
CA ASP A 519 23.91 -2.35 0.80
C ASP A 519 23.64 -2.79 -0.66
N ALA A 520 22.64 -3.64 -0.88
CA ALA A 520 22.13 -4.02 -2.19
C ALA A 520 21.63 -2.81 -2.98
N GLY A 521 20.68 -2.06 -2.42
CA GLY A 521 20.06 -0.92 -3.08
C GLY A 521 21.01 0.28 -3.28
N ALA A 522 22.03 0.45 -2.42
CA ALA A 522 22.97 1.57 -2.46
C ALA A 522 24.35 1.21 -3.04
N SER A 523 24.56 -0.04 -3.46
CA SER A 523 25.82 -0.57 -4.01
C SER A 523 26.39 0.29 -5.13
N PHE A 524 25.53 0.81 -5.99
CA PHE A 524 25.90 1.62 -7.16
C PHE A 524 26.38 3.02 -6.82
N ILE A 525 26.07 3.55 -5.64
CA ILE A 525 26.37 4.95 -5.30
C ILE A 525 27.90 5.08 -5.14
N PRO A 526 28.56 6.02 -5.84
CA PRO A 526 29.99 6.22 -5.67
C PRO A 526 30.29 6.72 -4.24
N GLY A 527 31.29 6.13 -3.58
CA GLY A 527 31.71 6.55 -2.25
C GLY A 527 32.05 5.39 -1.31
N THR A 528 32.35 5.74 -0.05
CA THR A 528 32.61 4.76 1.02
C THR A 528 31.33 4.03 1.41
N VAL A 529 31.46 2.81 1.94
CA VAL A 529 30.33 2.03 2.49
C VAL A 529 29.51 2.84 3.49
N PHE A 530 30.16 3.68 4.30
CA PHE A 530 29.48 4.59 5.22
C PHE A 530 28.54 5.57 4.51
N THR A 531 29.00 6.19 3.40
CA THR A 531 28.20 7.16 2.63
C THR A 531 27.00 6.49 1.98
N ARG A 532 27.22 5.31 1.38
CA ARG A 532 26.16 4.49 0.76
C ARG A 532 25.07 4.12 1.76
N ARG A 533 25.48 3.59 2.91
CA ARG A 533 24.56 3.24 4.00
C ARG A 533 23.83 4.46 4.54
N LEU A 534 24.50 5.60 4.71
CA LEU A 534 23.88 6.82 5.20
C LEU A 534 22.76 7.31 4.25
N ILE A 535 22.98 7.26 2.94
CA ILE A 535 21.96 7.62 1.94
C ILE A 535 20.80 6.61 1.97
N GLY A 536 21.12 5.31 1.98
CA GLY A 536 20.09 4.26 2.00
C GLY A 536 19.21 4.30 3.27
N TYR A 537 19.82 4.44 4.45
CA TYR A 537 19.09 4.67 5.70
C TYR A 537 18.27 5.96 5.67
N GLY A 538 18.82 7.02 5.06
CA GLY A 538 18.15 8.30 4.90
C GLY A 538 16.84 8.16 4.11
N ILE A 539 16.85 7.43 3.00
CA ILE A 539 15.64 7.18 2.18
C ILE A 539 14.66 6.27 2.94
N MET A 540 15.16 5.17 3.52
CA MET A 540 14.32 4.17 4.21
C MET A 540 13.55 4.75 5.39
N PHE A 541 14.19 5.58 6.20
CA PHE A 541 13.58 6.17 7.39
C PHE A 541 13.04 7.58 7.19
N MET A 542 13.08 8.13 5.96
CA MET A 542 12.53 9.46 5.66
C MET A 542 11.05 9.59 6.07
N PRO A 543 10.15 8.63 5.77
CA PRO A 543 8.75 8.76 6.20
C PRO A 543 8.59 8.84 7.72
N ILE A 544 9.40 8.09 8.48
CA ILE A 544 9.37 8.14 9.96
C ILE A 544 9.94 9.47 10.46
N PHE A 545 11.03 9.94 9.85
CA PHE A 545 11.60 11.23 10.18
C PHE A 545 10.60 12.37 9.95
N ILE A 546 9.86 12.34 8.83
CA ILE A 546 8.79 13.30 8.54
C ILE A 546 7.70 13.21 9.62
N VAL A 547 7.19 12.02 9.93
CA VAL A 547 6.15 11.83 10.93
C VAL A 547 6.58 12.38 12.31
N THR A 548 7.79 12.04 12.75
CA THR A 548 8.32 12.44 14.06
C THR A 548 8.65 13.93 14.12
N ALA A 549 9.17 14.53 13.03
CA ALA A 549 9.40 15.96 12.95
C ALA A 549 8.10 16.77 13.05
N TYR A 550 7.04 16.36 12.35
CA TYR A 550 5.74 17.03 12.45
C TYR A 550 5.03 16.77 13.79
N ALA A 551 5.16 15.57 14.36
CA ALA A 551 4.65 15.27 15.70
C ALA A 551 5.35 16.12 16.78
N SER A 552 6.67 16.28 16.71
CA SER A 552 7.42 17.13 17.63
C SER A 552 7.09 18.62 17.45
N TYR A 553 6.93 19.09 16.22
CA TYR A 553 6.48 20.46 15.93
C TYR A 553 5.07 20.73 16.48
N THR A 554 4.12 19.82 16.27
CA THR A 554 2.75 19.97 16.80
C THR A 554 2.72 19.93 18.31
N MET A 555 3.51 19.05 18.94
CA MET A 555 3.65 19.02 20.39
C MET A 555 4.24 20.33 20.94
N TYR A 556 5.28 20.87 20.28
CA TYR A 556 5.86 22.18 20.65
C TYR A 556 4.83 23.31 20.50
N SER A 557 4.12 23.38 19.36
CA SER A 557 3.16 24.44 19.11
C SER A 557 1.96 24.38 20.06
N MET A 558 1.38 23.21 20.29
CA MET A 558 0.14 23.09 21.07
C MET A 558 0.40 23.02 22.58
N CYS A 559 1.33 22.16 23.03
CA CYS A 559 1.57 21.98 24.46
C CYS A 559 2.45 23.09 25.06
N ILE A 560 3.50 23.52 24.36
CA ILE A 560 4.45 24.50 24.91
C ILE A 560 3.95 25.92 24.64
N ARG A 561 3.64 26.25 23.39
CA ARG A 561 3.23 27.61 23.01
C ARG A 561 1.77 27.92 23.37
N HIS A 562 0.84 26.99 23.12
CA HIS A 562 -0.59 27.18 23.43
C HIS A 562 -1.05 26.58 24.78
N LYS A 563 -0.15 25.93 25.53
CA LYS A 563 -0.42 25.38 26.88
C LYS A 563 -1.59 24.38 26.93
N LEU A 564 -1.86 23.68 25.83
CA LEU A 564 -2.86 22.62 25.78
C LEU A 564 -2.35 21.33 26.44
N PRO A 565 -3.20 20.56 27.13
CA PRO A 565 -2.79 19.29 27.71
C PRO A 565 -2.50 18.26 26.62
N TYR A 566 -1.56 17.34 26.88
CA TYR A 566 -1.15 16.32 25.91
C TYR A 566 -2.31 15.45 25.41
N VAL A 567 -3.31 15.19 26.26
CA VAL A 567 -4.48 14.38 25.92
C VAL A 567 -5.28 15.00 24.76
N ASP A 568 -5.27 16.32 24.61
CA ASP A 568 -6.03 16.99 23.54
C ASP A 568 -5.36 16.85 22.16
N LEU A 569 -4.06 16.50 22.11
CA LEU A 569 -3.36 16.17 20.85
C LEU A 569 -3.79 14.81 20.27
N LEU A 570 -4.37 13.93 21.11
CA LEU A 570 -4.85 12.61 20.72
C LEU A 570 -6.35 12.61 20.37
N LYS A 571 -7.06 13.69 20.70
CA LYS A 571 -8.48 13.85 20.38
C LYS A 571 -8.65 14.45 18.99
N SER A 572 -9.73 14.06 18.34
CA SER A 572 -10.17 14.69 17.10
C SER A 572 -10.50 16.16 17.30
N THR A 573 -10.20 16.97 16.29
CA THR A 573 -10.55 18.39 16.25
C THR A 573 -12.06 18.61 16.27
N THR A 574 -12.50 19.76 16.76
CA THR A 574 -13.93 20.14 16.76
C THR A 574 -14.52 20.17 15.35
N ASP A 575 -13.73 20.60 14.37
CA ASP A 575 -14.13 20.64 12.96
C ASP A 575 -14.42 19.26 12.40
N TRP A 576 -13.64 18.26 12.82
CA TRP A 576 -13.90 16.87 12.46
C TRP A 576 -15.20 16.36 13.07
N MET A 577 -15.52 16.74 14.31
CA MET A 577 -16.69 16.21 15.03
C MET A 577 -18.03 16.84 14.66
N GLN A 578 -18.07 17.80 13.73
CA GLN A 578 -19.29 18.54 13.38
C GLN A 578 -20.42 17.66 12.83
N HIS A 579 -20.13 16.53 12.17
CA HIS A 579 -21.16 15.59 11.69
C HIS A 579 -21.83 14.82 12.83
N THR A 580 -21.15 14.64 13.95
CA THR A 580 -21.68 13.90 15.11
C THR A 580 -22.58 14.74 16.01
N SER A 581 -22.44 16.07 16.00
CA SER A 581 -23.21 16.97 16.88
C SER A 581 -24.68 17.11 16.47
N VAL A 582 -25.01 16.85 15.20
CA VAL A 582 -26.36 17.06 14.63
C VAL A 582 -27.32 15.90 14.93
N ASN A 583 -26.83 14.70 15.28
CA ASN A 583 -27.65 13.49 15.42
C ASN A 583 -27.59 12.86 16.83
N ASN A 584 -27.77 13.69 17.86
CA ASN A 584 -27.78 13.27 19.27
C ASN A 584 -29.00 12.44 19.71
N THR A 585 -29.89 12.05 18.81
CA THR A 585 -31.14 11.33 19.17
C THR A 585 -31.08 9.82 18.96
N ARG A 586 -30.05 9.29 18.27
CA ARG A 586 -29.88 7.84 18.13
C ARG A 586 -28.93 7.32 19.23
N PRO A 587 -29.35 6.32 20.04
CA PRO A 587 -28.40 5.64 20.91
C PRO A 587 -27.30 5.04 20.03
N ARG A 588 -26.02 5.27 20.38
CA ARG A 588 -24.91 4.56 19.73
C ARG A 588 -25.20 3.07 19.86
N GLU A 589 -25.33 2.39 18.72
CA GLU A 589 -25.65 0.96 18.65
C GLU A 589 -24.60 0.16 19.44
N HIS A 590 -25.04 -0.89 20.14
CA HIS A 590 -24.15 -1.76 20.90
C HIS A 590 -23.18 -2.44 19.95
N SER A 591 -21.93 -2.69 20.38
CA SER A 591 -21.06 -3.54 19.55
C SER A 591 -21.66 -4.94 19.45
N LEU A 592 -21.65 -5.53 18.26
CA LEU A 592 -22.15 -6.89 18.04
C LEU A 592 -21.44 -7.93 18.93
N ALA A 593 -20.19 -7.66 19.29
CA ALA A 593 -19.41 -8.44 20.23
C ALA A 593 -20.02 -8.46 21.64
N TYR A 594 -20.63 -7.36 22.10
CA TYR A 594 -21.30 -7.30 23.40
C TYR A 594 -22.53 -8.22 23.43
N GLY A 595 -23.36 -8.20 22.38
CA GLY A 595 -24.52 -9.09 22.27
C GLY A 595 -24.13 -10.57 22.17
N LEU A 596 -23.12 -10.88 21.34
CA LEU A 596 -22.63 -12.25 21.16
C LEU A 596 -22.01 -12.81 22.45
N PHE A 597 -21.20 -12.02 23.15
CA PHE A 597 -20.55 -12.45 24.39
C PHE A 597 -21.53 -12.63 25.55
N ASN A 598 -22.53 -11.75 25.65
CA ASN A 598 -23.59 -11.85 26.67
C ASN A 598 -24.52 -13.05 26.42
N SER A 599 -24.60 -13.54 25.17
CA SER A 599 -25.32 -14.78 24.84
C SER A 599 -24.53 -16.05 25.15
N LEU A 600 -23.19 -15.99 25.11
CA LEU A 600 -22.32 -17.16 25.23
C LEU A 600 -21.78 -17.39 26.65
N SER A 601 -21.73 -16.36 27.49
CA SER A 601 -21.13 -16.47 28.82
C SER A 601 -21.96 -15.78 29.91
N HIS A 602 -22.16 -16.49 31.03
CA HIS A 602 -22.81 -15.98 32.24
C HIS A 602 -21.80 -15.54 33.32
N ILE A 603 -20.53 -15.34 32.95
CA ILE A 603 -19.44 -15.04 33.88
C ILE A 603 -19.40 -13.53 34.15
N SER A 604 -19.16 -13.14 35.40
CA SER A 604 -18.97 -11.73 35.77
C SER A 604 -17.79 -11.09 35.03
N TYR A 605 -18.00 -9.89 34.45
CA TYR A 605 -16.97 -9.11 33.76
C TYR A 605 -15.73 -8.81 34.62
N LYS A 606 -15.88 -8.74 35.96
CA LYS A 606 -14.73 -8.58 36.87
C LYS A 606 -13.84 -9.83 36.91
N THR A 607 -14.45 -11.02 36.88
CA THR A 607 -13.72 -12.30 36.85
C THR A 607 -13.03 -12.49 35.50
N LEU A 608 -13.68 -12.10 34.41
CA LEU A 608 -13.11 -12.15 33.06
C LEU A 608 -11.90 -11.22 32.90
N LEU A 609 -11.97 -10.01 33.48
CA LEU A 609 -10.83 -9.08 33.48
C LEU A 609 -9.63 -9.64 34.29
N LEU A 610 -9.89 -10.43 35.33
CA LEU A 610 -8.84 -11.13 36.08
C LEU A 610 -8.22 -12.28 35.26
N LEU A 611 -9.05 -13.07 34.57
CA LEU A 611 -8.58 -14.14 33.69
C LEU A 611 -7.73 -13.59 32.52
N LEU A 612 -8.16 -12.47 31.93
CA LEU A 612 -7.39 -11.73 30.93
C LEU A 612 -5.99 -11.36 31.46
N PHE A 613 -5.91 -10.79 32.66
CA PHE A 613 -4.65 -10.36 33.25
C PHE A 613 -3.69 -11.53 33.51
N ILE A 614 -4.20 -12.69 33.98
CA ILE A 614 -3.37 -13.89 34.19
C ILE A 614 -2.79 -14.37 32.86
N PHE A 615 -3.62 -14.48 31.83
CA PHE A 615 -3.19 -14.91 30.50
C PHE A 615 -2.13 -13.97 29.92
N GLU A 616 -2.35 -12.65 30.00
CA GLU A 616 -1.41 -11.68 29.46
C GLU A 616 -0.09 -11.59 30.25
N THR A 617 -0.12 -11.95 31.53
CA THR A 617 1.11 -12.10 32.33
C THR A 617 1.96 -13.27 31.84
N PHE A 618 1.33 -14.39 31.43
CA PHE A 618 2.04 -15.51 30.83
C PHE A 618 2.66 -15.13 29.48
N VAL A 619 1.90 -14.44 28.62
CA VAL A 619 2.41 -13.88 27.36
C VAL A 619 3.62 -12.98 27.59
N ALA A 620 3.56 -12.10 28.60
CA ALA A 620 4.68 -11.21 28.92
C ALA A 620 5.96 -11.98 29.25
N LEU A 621 5.83 -13.07 30.01
CA LEU A 621 6.96 -13.94 30.35
C LEU A 621 7.56 -14.58 29.09
N VAL A 622 6.72 -15.06 28.17
CA VAL A 622 7.18 -15.63 26.89
C VAL A 622 7.90 -14.57 26.04
N LEU A 623 7.36 -13.36 25.92
CA LEU A 623 7.98 -12.27 25.15
C LEU A 623 9.33 -11.84 25.75
N ILE A 624 9.40 -11.73 27.08
CA ILE A 624 10.65 -11.44 27.79
C ILE A 624 11.67 -12.55 27.55
N LEU A 625 11.26 -13.82 27.61
CA LEU A 625 12.13 -14.95 27.32
C LEU A 625 12.64 -14.91 25.87
N MET A 626 11.76 -14.66 24.88
CA MET A 626 12.16 -14.52 23.48
C MET A 626 13.15 -13.37 23.27
N PHE A 627 12.92 -12.22 23.91
CA PHE A 627 13.83 -11.08 23.87
C PHE A 627 15.21 -11.45 24.43
N PHE A 628 15.27 -12.13 25.59
CA PHE A 628 16.54 -12.56 26.17
C PHE A 628 17.23 -13.62 25.32
N LEU A 629 16.52 -14.61 24.78
CA LEU A 629 17.11 -15.63 23.89
C LEU A 629 17.73 -15.00 22.64
N ASN A 630 17.03 -14.08 21.98
CA ASN A 630 17.53 -13.38 20.79
C ASN A 630 18.67 -12.39 21.12
N SER A 631 18.68 -11.83 22.33
CA SER A 631 19.76 -10.94 22.78
C SER A 631 21.00 -11.72 23.25
N LEU A 632 20.83 -12.92 23.81
CA LEU A 632 21.94 -13.78 24.24
C LEU A 632 22.67 -14.41 23.05
N SER A 633 21.99 -14.66 21.93
CA SER A 633 22.66 -15.06 20.68
C SER A 633 23.62 -13.98 20.15
N PHE A 634 23.38 -12.70 20.45
CA PHE A 634 24.33 -11.62 20.14
C PHE A 634 25.61 -11.69 20.99
N LEU A 635 25.52 -12.21 22.22
CA LEU A 635 26.65 -12.36 23.14
C LEU A 635 27.46 -13.65 22.91
N GLY A 636 27.18 -14.40 21.84
CA GLY A 636 27.97 -15.57 21.43
C GLY A 636 27.68 -16.87 22.20
N PHE A 637 26.60 -16.93 22.99
CA PHE A 637 26.22 -18.12 23.75
C PHE A 637 25.46 -19.19 22.94
N SER A 638 25.08 -18.88 21.69
CA SER A 638 24.44 -19.81 20.75
C SER A 638 25.23 -19.84 19.44
N SER A 639 25.46 -21.04 18.88
CA SER A 639 26.07 -21.24 17.56
C SER A 639 25.15 -20.86 16.39
N SER A 640 23.94 -20.36 16.66
CA SER A 640 23.01 -19.91 15.62
C SER A 640 23.38 -18.50 15.15
N THR A 641 23.84 -18.39 13.91
CA THR A 641 24.15 -17.17 13.14
C THR A 641 22.95 -16.25 12.87
N SER A 642 21.79 -16.45 13.52
CA SER A 642 20.48 -15.87 13.16
C SER A 642 20.00 -14.71 14.06
N ALA A 643 20.91 -14.04 14.79
CA ALA A 643 20.56 -12.95 15.69
C ALA A 643 20.54 -11.60 14.96
N ASN A 644 19.36 -11.16 14.53
CA ASN A 644 19.19 -9.85 13.87
C ASN A 644 19.00 -8.72 14.91
N HIS A 645 19.81 -7.65 14.81
CA HIS A 645 19.70 -6.43 15.63
C HIS A 645 18.29 -5.83 15.63
N TYR A 646 17.63 -5.89 14.48
CA TYR A 646 16.28 -5.37 14.32
C TYR A 646 15.25 -6.17 15.11
N ARG A 647 15.33 -7.50 15.05
CA ARG A 647 14.45 -8.39 15.80
C ARG A 647 14.54 -8.13 17.29
N SER A 648 15.74 -7.84 17.81
CA SER A 648 15.92 -7.44 19.21
C SER A 648 15.27 -6.10 19.54
N LEU A 649 15.39 -5.09 18.67
CA LEU A 649 14.73 -3.79 18.85
C LEU A 649 13.20 -3.92 18.78
N MET A 650 12.68 -4.70 17.83
CA MET A 650 11.26 -4.98 17.70
C MET A 650 10.72 -5.71 18.94
N LEU A 651 11.38 -6.80 19.38
CA LEU A 651 11.00 -7.52 20.60
C LEU A 651 11.06 -6.62 21.83
N PHE A 652 12.04 -5.72 21.92
CA PHE A 652 12.12 -4.73 22.99
C PHE A 652 10.91 -3.78 23.00
N VAL A 653 10.52 -3.24 21.83
CA VAL A 653 9.33 -2.39 21.70
C VAL A 653 8.06 -3.16 22.07
N LEU A 654 7.90 -4.39 21.60
CA LEU A 654 6.76 -5.24 21.96
C LEU A 654 6.70 -5.48 23.47
N VAL A 655 7.82 -5.89 24.11
CA VAL A 655 7.90 -6.09 25.56
C VAL A 655 7.52 -4.83 26.33
N LEU A 656 8.07 -3.66 25.96
CA LEU A 656 7.73 -2.41 26.63
C LEU A 656 6.24 -2.06 26.48
N SER A 657 5.71 -2.19 25.26
CA SER A 657 4.29 -1.91 24.98
C SER A 657 3.36 -2.87 25.74
N HIS A 658 3.77 -4.14 25.88
CA HIS A 658 3.03 -5.16 26.59
C HIS A 658 3.02 -4.95 28.09
N LEU A 659 4.18 -4.61 28.67
CA LEU A 659 4.29 -4.24 30.09
C LEU A 659 3.45 -3.01 30.43
N TYR A 660 3.42 -2.02 29.53
CA TYR A 660 2.55 -0.86 29.67
C TYR A 660 1.07 -1.25 29.58
N SER A 661 0.70 -2.15 28.66
CA SER A 661 -0.66 -2.67 28.56
C SER A 661 -1.12 -3.41 29.83
N LEU A 662 -0.23 -4.19 30.45
CA LEU A 662 -0.49 -4.89 31.72
C LEU A 662 -0.72 -3.91 32.87
N TYR A 663 0.04 -2.82 32.91
CA TYR A 663 -0.18 -1.74 33.88
C TYR A 663 -1.58 -1.13 33.72
N GLU A 664 -2.00 -0.84 32.47
CA GLU A 664 -3.32 -0.27 32.18
C GLU A 664 -4.48 -1.24 32.52
N ILE A 665 -4.32 -2.54 32.24
CA ILE A 665 -5.30 -3.58 32.65
C ILE A 665 -5.41 -3.61 34.17
N ARG A 666 -4.27 -3.60 34.89
CA ARG A 666 -4.25 -3.64 36.36
C ARG A 666 -4.88 -2.39 36.97
N SER A 667 -4.63 -1.23 36.37
CA SER A 667 -5.24 0.04 36.75
C SER A 667 -6.76 0.01 36.54
N SER A 668 -7.20 -0.54 35.41
CA SER A 668 -8.62 -0.72 35.08
C SER A 668 -9.33 -1.68 36.05
N GLN A 669 -8.64 -2.75 36.50
CA GLN A 669 -9.16 -3.66 37.53
C GLN A 669 -9.39 -2.98 38.89
N ARG A 670 -8.51 -2.04 39.28
CA ARG A 670 -8.58 -1.37 40.59
C ARG A 670 -9.65 -0.30 40.62
N ASN A 671 -9.69 0.53 39.58
CA ASN A 671 -10.47 1.76 39.60
C ASN A 671 -11.81 1.61 38.85
N TRP A 672 -11.93 0.75 37.83
CA TRP A 672 -13.15 0.58 37.02
C TRP A 672 -13.69 1.87 36.36
N ASP A 673 -12.87 2.92 36.25
CA ASP A 673 -13.36 4.27 35.91
C ASP A 673 -13.14 4.71 34.46
N SER A 674 -12.34 3.98 33.66
CA SER A 674 -11.94 4.45 32.31
C SER A 674 -11.87 3.33 31.26
N PRO A 675 -12.87 3.20 30.37
CA PRO A 675 -12.89 2.18 29.31
C PRO A 675 -11.81 2.44 28.25
N GLU A 676 -11.33 3.68 28.12
CA GLU A 676 -10.29 4.06 27.17
C GLU A 676 -8.96 3.34 27.43
N ARG A 677 -8.62 3.06 28.70
CA ARG A 677 -7.40 2.35 29.08
C ARG A 677 -7.31 0.93 28.50
N LEU A 678 -8.45 0.25 28.39
CA LEU A 678 -8.51 -1.10 27.80
C LEU A 678 -8.29 -1.09 26.29
N SER A 679 -8.46 0.06 25.62
CA SER A 679 -8.21 0.20 24.18
C SER A 679 -6.72 0.04 23.85
N ILE A 680 -5.83 0.47 24.75
CA ILE A 680 -4.38 0.31 24.60
C ILE A 680 -4.01 -1.17 24.60
N TYR A 681 -4.59 -1.95 25.51
CA TYR A 681 -4.41 -3.40 25.53
C TYR A 681 -4.89 -4.06 24.22
N ILE A 682 -6.10 -3.73 23.77
CA ILE A 682 -6.65 -4.28 22.53
C ILE A 682 -5.71 -3.99 21.34
N ALA A 683 -5.16 -2.78 21.27
CA ALA A 683 -4.21 -2.40 20.24
C ALA A 683 -2.91 -3.23 20.29
N VAL A 684 -2.29 -3.33 21.48
CA VAL A 684 -1.04 -4.08 21.67
C VAL A 684 -1.24 -5.56 21.34
N ALA A 685 -2.28 -6.20 21.89
CA ALA A 685 -2.57 -7.60 21.64
C ALA A 685 -2.86 -7.89 20.14
N THR A 686 -3.54 -6.97 19.45
CA THR A 686 -3.79 -7.09 18.01
C THR A 686 -2.49 -7.02 17.21
N MET A 687 -1.62 -6.05 17.52
CA MET A 687 -0.34 -5.89 16.82
C MET A 687 0.65 -7.02 17.10
N GLU A 688 0.70 -7.55 18.32
CA GLU A 688 1.50 -8.73 18.66
C GLU A 688 1.03 -9.98 17.90
N CYS A 689 -0.29 -10.22 17.89
CA CYS A 689 -0.88 -11.33 17.16
C CYS A 689 -0.59 -11.21 15.65
N ALA A 690 -0.76 -10.01 15.11
CA ALA A 690 -0.47 -9.70 13.72
C ALA A 690 1.01 -9.88 13.36
N MET A 691 1.94 -9.47 14.23
CA MET A 691 3.37 -9.64 14.01
C MET A 691 3.73 -11.12 13.93
N LEU A 692 3.30 -11.94 14.90
CA LEU A 692 3.54 -13.38 14.88
C LEU A 692 2.92 -14.04 13.64
N ASN A 693 1.68 -13.69 13.30
CA ASN A 693 1.02 -14.21 12.11
C ASN A 693 1.74 -13.79 10.82
N GLY A 694 2.29 -12.57 10.75
CA GLY A 694 3.08 -12.10 9.60
C GLY A 694 4.37 -12.91 9.41
N TYR A 695 5.09 -13.21 10.50
CA TYR A 695 6.25 -14.11 10.46
C TYR A 695 5.88 -15.52 10.00
N MET A 696 4.83 -16.10 10.59
CA MET A 696 4.40 -17.43 10.19
C MET A 696 3.94 -17.44 8.73
N TRP A 697 3.28 -16.38 8.25
CA TRP A 697 2.84 -16.26 6.87
C TRP A 697 4.02 -16.29 5.89
N MET A 698 5.10 -15.57 6.20
CA MET A 698 6.36 -15.66 5.45
C MET A 698 6.85 -17.11 5.39
N PHE A 699 7.00 -17.78 6.54
CA PHE A 699 7.42 -19.19 6.57
C PHE A 699 6.48 -20.14 5.82
N THR A 700 5.18 -19.87 5.81
CA THR A 700 4.21 -20.72 5.10
C THR A 700 4.22 -20.59 3.59
N THR A 701 4.65 -19.44 3.06
CA THR A 701 4.32 -19.05 1.67
C THR A 701 5.48 -18.51 0.84
N ASP A 702 6.65 -18.27 1.43
CA ASP A 702 7.84 -17.79 0.71
C ASP A 702 8.59 -18.92 -0.02
N HIS A 703 7.83 -19.76 -0.73
CA HIS A 703 8.32 -20.85 -1.55
C HIS A 703 7.32 -21.19 -2.65
N SER A 704 7.77 -21.91 -3.68
CA SER A 704 6.99 -22.15 -4.91
C SER A 704 6.19 -23.44 -4.93
N TRP A 705 6.50 -24.38 -4.04
CA TRP A 705 5.95 -25.75 -4.03
C TRP A 705 4.68 -25.92 -3.19
N GLY A 706 4.11 -24.86 -2.62
CA GLY A 706 2.80 -24.90 -1.96
C GLY A 706 2.69 -24.02 -0.72
N ILE A 707 1.85 -24.43 0.23
CA ILE A 707 1.68 -23.80 1.54
C ILE A 707 2.12 -24.80 2.61
N ASP A 708 3.07 -24.41 3.46
CA ASP A 708 3.48 -25.25 4.58
C ASP A 708 2.40 -25.31 5.67
N GLY A 709 1.98 -26.54 6.01
CA GLY A 709 0.87 -26.77 6.94
C GLY A 709 1.18 -26.44 8.40
N GLN A 710 2.42 -26.62 8.85
CA GLN A 710 2.79 -26.43 10.27
C GLN A 710 2.66 -24.96 10.72
N PRO A 711 3.27 -23.97 10.02
CA PRO A 711 3.12 -22.58 10.44
C PRO A 711 1.70 -22.06 10.16
N LEU A 712 0.98 -22.63 9.18
CA LEU A 712 -0.44 -22.30 8.92
C LEU A 712 -1.34 -22.69 10.09
N LEU A 713 -1.11 -23.88 10.68
CA LEU A 713 -1.82 -24.32 11.87
C LEU A 713 -1.54 -23.40 13.07
N LEU A 714 -0.31 -22.90 13.18
CA LEU A 714 0.07 -21.94 14.23
C LEU A 714 -0.67 -20.60 14.05
N ILE A 715 -0.77 -20.09 12.82
CA ILE A 715 -1.58 -18.89 12.50
C ILE A 715 -3.03 -19.11 12.94
N PHE A 716 -3.62 -20.25 12.57
CA PHE A 716 -5.00 -20.55 12.92
C PHE A 716 -5.21 -20.60 14.44
N LEU A 717 -4.39 -21.36 15.16
CA LEU A 717 -4.48 -21.50 16.61
C LEU A 717 -4.26 -20.17 17.34
N ASN A 718 -3.24 -19.40 16.93
CA ASN A 718 -2.95 -18.09 17.49
C ASN A 718 -4.11 -17.11 17.25
N THR A 719 -4.65 -17.07 16.03
CA THR A 719 -5.76 -16.18 15.68
C THR A 719 -7.03 -16.51 16.46
N VAL A 720 -7.36 -17.80 16.62
CA VAL A 720 -8.53 -18.23 17.40
C VAL A 720 -8.35 -17.90 18.89
N LEU A 721 -7.20 -18.28 19.46
CA LEU A 721 -6.95 -18.12 20.89
C LEU A 721 -6.81 -16.65 21.28
N ARG A 722 -5.94 -15.87 20.62
CA ARG A 722 -5.80 -14.43 20.86
C ARG A 722 -7.06 -13.66 20.48
N GLY A 723 -7.73 -14.03 19.39
CA GLY A 723 -8.99 -13.43 18.97
C GLY A 723 -10.07 -13.55 20.04
N ALA A 724 -10.18 -14.70 20.72
CA ALA A 724 -11.12 -14.88 21.82
C ALA A 724 -10.85 -13.92 23.00
N PHE A 725 -9.59 -13.72 23.38
CA PHE A 725 -9.22 -12.76 24.44
C PHE A 725 -9.45 -11.29 24.03
N ILE A 726 -9.19 -10.95 22.76
CA ILE A 726 -9.48 -9.61 22.22
C ILE A 726 -10.99 -9.34 22.24
N ILE A 727 -11.81 -10.28 21.78
CA ILE A 727 -13.27 -10.16 21.82
C ILE A 727 -13.78 -10.01 23.26
N MET A 728 -13.22 -10.78 24.19
CA MET A 728 -13.54 -10.68 25.62
C MET A 728 -13.21 -9.28 26.17
N ALA A 729 -12.05 -8.72 25.83
CA ALA A 729 -11.69 -7.36 26.24
C ALA A 729 -12.60 -6.29 25.62
N ILE A 730 -12.98 -6.45 24.34
CA ILE A 730 -13.96 -5.57 23.68
C ILE A 730 -15.30 -5.59 24.44
N ALA A 731 -15.76 -6.77 24.86
CA ALA A 731 -17.00 -6.91 25.63
C ALA A 731 -16.91 -6.25 27.01
N ILE A 732 -15.81 -6.44 27.75
CA ILE A 732 -15.58 -5.78 29.05
C ILE A 732 -15.58 -4.25 28.89
N ARG A 733 -14.90 -3.74 27.86
CA ARG A 733 -14.87 -2.29 27.56
C ARG A 733 -16.26 -1.73 27.27
N ALA A 734 -17.05 -2.44 26.46
CA ALA A 734 -18.42 -2.04 26.14
C ALA A 734 -19.27 -1.94 27.40
N HIS A 735 -19.21 -2.96 28.27
CA HIS A 735 -19.90 -2.96 29.55
C HIS A 735 -19.48 -1.81 30.48
N MET A 736 -18.17 -1.52 30.60
CA MET A 736 -17.68 -0.36 31.36
C MET A 736 -18.22 0.95 30.82
N THR A 737 -18.28 1.09 29.49
CA THR A 737 -18.79 2.30 28.82
C THR A 737 -20.28 2.52 29.11
N GLU A 738 -21.07 1.45 29.21
CA GLU A 738 -22.49 1.53 29.57
C GLU A 738 -22.69 2.01 31.01
N LEU A 739 -21.89 1.52 31.95
CA LEU A 739 -21.97 1.91 33.37
C LEU A 739 -21.60 3.38 33.62
N ILE A 740 -20.72 3.95 32.80
CA ILE A 740 -20.17 5.31 32.98
C ILE A 740 -21.04 6.39 32.28
N ARG A 741 -22.02 6.02 31.45
CA ARG A 741 -22.96 7.00 30.87
C ARG A 741 -23.73 7.71 32.00
N PRO A 742 -23.80 9.06 32.04
CA PRO A 742 -24.55 9.75 33.07
C PRO A 742 -26.04 9.37 33.00
N PRO A 743 -26.69 9.18 34.16
CA PRO A 743 -28.11 8.79 34.24
C PRO A 743 -29.08 9.85 33.70
N THR A 744 -28.62 11.04 33.33
CA THR A 744 -29.45 12.11 32.73
C THR A 744 -29.94 11.82 31.31
N ARG A 745 -29.49 10.72 30.67
CA ARG A 745 -30.02 10.25 29.37
C ARG A 745 -30.98 9.06 29.50
N ARG A 746 -31.43 8.72 30.72
CA ARG A 746 -32.69 7.98 30.95
C ARG A 746 -33.86 8.97 31.00
N THR A 747 -34.14 9.68 29.89
CA THR A 747 -35.40 10.42 29.75
C THR A 747 -36.57 9.46 29.42
N ARG A 748 -36.69 8.39 30.20
CA ARG A 748 -37.88 7.53 30.24
C ARG A 748 -38.40 7.33 31.67
N ASP A 749 -37.64 7.74 32.68
CA ASP A 749 -38.07 7.69 34.09
C ASP A 749 -38.47 9.09 34.63
N ALA A 750 -38.46 10.13 33.79
CA ALA A 750 -38.89 11.49 34.13
C ALA A 750 -40.36 11.78 33.78
N SER A 751 -41.13 10.78 33.34
CA SER A 751 -42.58 10.87 33.13
C SER A 751 -43.40 10.25 34.25
N GLU A 752 -42.75 9.75 35.32
CA GLU A 752 -43.42 9.24 36.52
C GLU A 752 -43.01 10.06 37.74
N ILE A 753 -43.35 11.35 37.73
CA ILE A 753 -43.31 12.21 38.92
C ILE A 753 -44.66 12.93 38.99
N TYR A 754 -45.55 12.33 39.78
CA TYR A 754 -46.72 12.91 40.45
C TYR A 754 -47.76 13.67 39.61
N ASP A 755 -48.89 13.00 39.35
CA ASP A 755 -50.20 13.65 39.44
C ASP A 755 -50.37 14.20 40.86
N VAL A 756 -49.89 15.41 41.10
CA VAL A 756 -50.33 16.26 42.21
C VAL A 756 -50.75 17.58 41.59
N ASP A 757 -51.98 17.60 41.09
CA ASP A 757 -52.76 18.82 41.01
C ASP A 757 -52.90 19.39 42.43
N THR A 758 -52.11 20.41 42.76
CA THR A 758 -52.60 21.63 43.41
C THR A 758 -51.50 22.68 43.51
N VAL A 759 -51.77 23.78 42.83
CA VAL A 759 -51.15 25.11 42.90
C VAL A 759 -51.07 25.63 44.34
N ALA A 760 -49.92 26.18 44.74
CA ALA A 760 -49.80 27.58 45.20
C ALA A 760 -48.35 27.96 45.58
N GLU A 761 -47.89 29.04 44.92
CA GLU A 761 -46.96 30.05 45.43
C GLU A 761 -45.47 29.68 45.63
N MET A 762 -44.62 30.08 44.67
CA MET A 762 -43.69 31.23 44.81
C MET A 762 -42.61 31.22 43.71
N ASP A 763 -42.33 32.43 43.21
CA ASP A 763 -41.16 32.92 42.48
C ASP A 763 -40.82 32.32 41.11
N ALA A 764 -41.32 33.01 40.08
CA ALA A 764 -40.87 32.87 38.70
C ALA A 764 -39.59 33.69 38.47
N GLU A 765 -38.43 33.04 38.50
CA GLU A 765 -37.22 33.52 37.83
C GLU A 765 -36.83 32.53 36.71
N ASP A 766 -37.05 33.00 35.47
CA ASP A 766 -36.23 32.78 34.27
C ASP A 766 -35.80 31.34 33.91
N ASP A 767 -36.72 30.57 33.33
CA ASP A 767 -36.39 29.36 32.55
C ASP A 767 -36.37 29.68 31.05
N SER A 768 -35.22 30.15 30.56
CA SER A 768 -34.86 30.06 29.14
C SER A 768 -33.70 29.06 28.96
N PRO A 769 -33.73 28.21 27.93
CA PRO A 769 -32.74 27.15 27.75
C PRO A 769 -31.37 27.75 27.41
N ILE A 770 -30.40 27.52 28.28
CA ILE A 770 -29.00 27.93 28.10
C ILE A 770 -28.41 27.16 26.89
N ILE A 771 -28.28 27.88 25.78
CA ILE A 771 -27.46 27.49 24.62
C ILE A 771 -26.02 27.88 24.94
N PHE A 772 -25.11 26.91 25.09
CA PHE A 772 -23.68 27.19 25.14
C PHE A 772 -23.18 27.51 23.73
N ASP A 773 -23.17 28.80 23.40
CA ASP A 773 -22.43 29.38 22.29
C ASP A 773 -20.97 29.59 22.76
N VAL A 774 -20.05 28.71 22.37
CA VAL A 774 -18.61 28.94 22.59
C VAL A 774 -18.04 29.65 21.37
N ALA A 775 -18.17 30.98 21.40
CA ALA A 775 -17.49 31.89 20.49
C ALA A 775 -16.06 32.18 20.97
N ARG A 776 -15.14 32.27 20.00
CA ARG A 776 -13.88 33.06 19.96
C ARG A 776 -13.31 33.57 21.30
N ALA A 777 -12.13 33.07 21.64
CA ALA A 777 -11.04 33.83 22.26
C ALA A 777 -9.69 33.28 21.81
#